data_AF-A0A850R5Z3-F1
#
_entry.id   AF-A0A850R5Z3-F1
#
_cell.length_a   1.000
_cell.length_b   1.000
_cell.length_c   1.000
_cell.angle_alpha   90.00
_cell.angle_beta   90.00
_cell.angle_gamma   90.00
#
_symmetry.space_group_name_H-M   'P 1'
#
loop_
_entity.id
_entity.type
_entity.pdbx_description
1 polymer ?
#
loop_
_entity_poly.entity_id
_entity_poly.type
_entity_poly.pdbx_seq_one_letter_code
_entity_poly.pdbx_strand_id
1 'polypeptide(L)'
;MSETTDPRLFIALRGERHPEAALTPQYAMPLMAMPKPTTDAALADLLTELKIRQELSGWRASGRNGLLVMDSQLPLDWQRAPWESLRFEGQPLAATLLTVRHAKPLFGQQPLIGVRAAWLNLFPKHEFNFAGKLQKPIAAERLFRILPRSLKSGLDGYDELFVLAHGDEHGLLDQEKRLFELDTAALPRRVWLLACNHDGAMYRLAESLLARGVRTVVAATGELSAPEIATLLNAWFERDDGVTLEDWLLERRTGVSVAGGIHALTLFGEVMLDDSSVAHWNEISWREWRETLVDVPWLAYGDKWQFQDALKAIDSPALWPKTLDRLLPQALSAAENLDHRTMKVLYKRYKYAVGQSPALSCALAHTCYRCGHYDLMADFLINGLQYGLIPAIDHAELLGAMTNLLIDMALPTVAASISGRHAECQIDDLEARDWQDFKRLDWQARIALRQQRFDEALHFLEIKRQKSPDANDTRELAWLLYVAAWKLREGGSAAQLVRYRDEVQKVLDALPANKIGEGNDGAAYLLRALACYRWSTGDEALDALLKRWLPLVEKGLTMPDPGPWAFVGCYLALSDARFATLGSHALTSLDHAGYWLEAAGLAALGVDPAREDALMKKFESMRDKVLMRLAPWLESIGVMVDGRDGCNNIPPL
;
A
#
# COMPACT_ATOMS: atom_id res chain seq x y z
N MET A 1 8.50 -27.44 8.29
CA MET A 1 9.93 -27.03 8.29
C MET A 1 9.96 -25.68 7.63
N SER A 2 10.15 -24.60 8.40
CA SER A 2 10.22 -23.25 7.82
C SER A 2 11.52 -23.15 7.05
N GLU A 3 11.43 -22.92 5.74
CA GLU A 3 12.55 -22.37 5.01
C GLU A 3 12.92 -21.06 5.71
N THR A 4 14.04 -21.06 6.41
CA THR A 4 14.70 -19.83 6.84
C THR A 4 15.04 -19.09 5.56
N THR A 5 14.19 -18.13 5.20
CA THR A 5 14.39 -17.26 4.06
C THR A 5 15.68 -16.49 4.33
N ASP A 6 16.70 -16.74 3.51
CA ASP A 6 17.97 -16.02 3.59
C ASP A 6 17.70 -14.51 3.60
N PRO A 7 18.40 -13.74 4.45
CA PRO A 7 18.20 -12.29 4.51
C PRO A 7 18.40 -11.69 3.12
N ARG A 8 17.40 -10.91 2.67
CA ARG A 8 17.45 -10.20 1.39
C ARG A 8 18.43 -9.04 1.51
N LEU A 9 19.67 -9.31 1.11
CA LEU A 9 20.75 -8.34 0.98
C LEU A 9 20.48 -7.38 -0.18
N PHE A 10 20.64 -6.06 0.00
CA PHE A 10 20.43 -5.12 -1.10
C PHE A 10 21.35 -3.89 -1.13
N ILE A 11 21.41 -3.35 -2.34
CA ILE A 11 21.96 -2.06 -2.71
C ILE A 11 20.80 -1.21 -3.27
N ALA A 12 20.71 0.05 -2.86
CA ALA A 12 19.69 0.96 -3.35
C ALA A 12 20.22 2.37 -3.64
N LEU A 13 19.59 3.10 -4.56
CA LEU A 13 20.02 4.46 -4.92
C LEU A 13 19.00 5.53 -4.47
N ARG A 14 19.42 6.72 -4.03
CA ARG A 14 18.50 7.81 -3.61
C ARG A 14 18.85 9.12 -4.30
N GLY A 15 17.93 9.78 -5.03
CA GLY A 15 18.20 11.04 -5.75
C GLY A 15 17.83 12.31 -4.97
N GLU A 16 18.35 13.47 -5.39
CA GLU A 16 18.44 14.69 -4.56
C GLU A 16 17.16 15.49 -4.26
N ARG A 17 16.06 15.45 -5.03
CA ARG A 17 14.95 16.43 -4.78
C ARG A 17 13.51 15.98 -4.90
N HIS A 18 13.21 14.77 -5.36
CA HIS A 18 11.90 14.14 -5.25
C HIS A 18 12.10 12.62 -5.36
N PRO A 19 11.36 11.77 -4.62
CA PRO A 19 11.54 10.32 -4.59
C PRO A 19 10.94 9.65 -5.82
N GLU A 20 11.28 10.16 -7.01
CA GLU A 20 11.27 9.33 -8.19
C GLU A 20 12.47 8.38 -8.07
N ALA A 21 12.18 7.23 -7.43
CA ALA A 21 12.79 5.94 -7.72
C ALA A 21 14.32 5.83 -7.59
N ALA A 22 14.78 5.25 -6.47
CA ALA A 22 15.73 4.12 -6.53
C ALA A 22 15.95 3.38 -5.18
N LEU A 23 15.22 3.74 -4.12
CA LEU A 23 15.07 2.91 -2.90
C LEU A 23 13.82 2.01 -2.95
N THR A 24 13.09 2.04 -4.06
CA THR A 24 11.95 1.15 -4.23
C THR A 24 12.46 -0.27 -4.38
N PRO A 25 11.90 -1.25 -3.65
CA PRO A 25 12.36 -2.63 -3.71
C PRO A 25 12.34 -3.31 -5.09
N GLN A 26 11.67 -2.72 -6.08
CA GLN A 26 11.73 -3.15 -7.48
C GLN A 26 13.11 -2.93 -8.14
N TYR A 27 13.97 -2.08 -7.56
CA TYR A 27 15.33 -1.79 -8.03
C TYR A 27 16.40 -2.27 -7.04
N ALA A 28 15.98 -2.86 -5.92
CA ALA A 28 16.88 -3.50 -4.97
C ALA A 28 17.48 -4.75 -5.63
N MET A 29 18.79 -4.76 -5.81
CA MET A 29 19.48 -5.90 -6.41
C MET A 29 19.73 -7.01 -5.39
N PRO A 30 19.33 -8.27 -5.68
CA PRO A 30 19.78 -9.40 -4.88
C PRO A 30 21.25 -9.68 -5.17
N LEU A 31 22.09 -9.46 -4.16
CA LEU A 31 23.55 -9.56 -4.26
C LEU A 31 24.10 -10.97 -4.47
N MET A 32 23.29 -12.00 -4.19
CA MET A 32 23.67 -13.40 -4.34
C MET A 32 24.05 -13.79 -5.79
N ALA A 33 23.67 -12.98 -6.78
CA ALA A 33 23.95 -13.24 -8.20
C ALA A 33 25.09 -12.38 -8.78
N MET A 34 25.62 -11.41 -8.04
CA MET A 34 26.66 -10.50 -8.53
C MET A 34 28.07 -11.00 -8.17
N PRO A 35 29.05 -10.91 -9.09
CA PRO A 35 30.45 -11.09 -8.73
C PRO A 35 30.88 -10.05 -7.68
N LYS A 36 31.80 -10.42 -6.79
CA LYS A 36 32.37 -9.46 -5.83
C LYS A 36 33.14 -8.35 -6.59
N PRO A 37 32.92 -7.07 -6.31
CA PRO A 37 33.65 -6.00 -7.00
C PRO A 37 35.14 -6.03 -6.65
N THR A 38 36.00 -5.90 -7.68
CA THR A 38 37.45 -5.71 -7.53
C THR A 38 37.84 -4.30 -7.95
N THR A 39 39.02 -3.85 -7.53
CA THR A 39 39.67 -2.67 -8.11
C THR A 39 39.74 -2.86 -9.63
N ASP A 40 39.39 -1.82 -10.40
CA ASP A 40 39.32 -1.81 -11.86
C ASP A 40 38.16 -2.56 -12.53
N ALA A 41 37.23 -3.16 -11.77
CA ALA A 41 36.02 -3.75 -12.36
C ALA A 41 35.10 -2.66 -12.94
N ALA A 42 34.57 -2.87 -14.15
CA ALA A 42 33.49 -2.03 -14.67
C ALA A 42 32.18 -2.46 -14.00
N LEU A 43 31.39 -1.50 -13.53
CA LEU A 43 30.06 -1.77 -12.98
C LEU A 43 29.15 -2.47 -14.01
N ALA A 44 29.37 -2.19 -15.29
CA ALA A 44 28.71 -2.86 -16.41
C ALA A 44 28.98 -4.38 -16.44
N ASP A 45 30.11 -4.85 -15.93
CA ASP A 45 30.42 -6.29 -15.88
C ASP A 45 29.79 -6.97 -14.67
N LEU A 46 29.37 -6.18 -13.67
CA LEU A 46 28.75 -6.64 -12.43
C LEU A 46 27.21 -6.62 -12.50
N LEU A 47 26.64 -5.65 -13.22
CA LEU A 47 25.20 -5.48 -13.37
C LEU A 47 24.69 -6.31 -14.56
N THR A 48 24.11 -7.48 -14.35
CA THR A 48 23.52 -8.28 -15.45
C THR A 48 22.14 -7.78 -15.89
N GLU A 49 21.47 -6.96 -15.08
CA GLU A 49 20.11 -6.49 -15.33
C GLU A 49 20.05 -5.21 -16.18
N LEU A 50 19.42 -5.31 -17.36
CA LEU A 50 19.34 -4.21 -18.34
C LEU A 50 18.61 -2.97 -17.80
N LYS A 51 17.55 -3.15 -17.00
CA LYS A 51 16.77 -2.03 -16.43
C LYS A 51 17.61 -1.13 -15.54
N ILE A 52 18.43 -1.73 -14.67
CA ILE A 52 19.28 -1.00 -13.72
C ILE A 52 20.35 -0.21 -14.46
N ARG A 53 20.93 -0.78 -15.53
CA ARG A 53 21.86 -0.05 -16.39
C ARG A 53 21.19 1.15 -17.05
N GLN A 54 19.98 0.98 -17.58
CA GLN A 54 19.23 2.07 -18.22
C GLN A 54 18.91 3.21 -17.24
N GLU A 55 18.55 2.87 -16.00
CA GLU A 55 18.25 3.87 -14.96
C GLU A 55 19.50 4.62 -14.50
N LEU A 56 20.61 3.92 -14.25
CA LEU A 56 21.89 4.56 -13.93
C LEU A 56 22.36 5.49 -15.06
N SER A 57 22.22 5.08 -16.32
CA SER A 57 22.52 5.93 -17.48
C SER A 57 21.59 7.15 -17.53
N GLY A 58 20.29 6.99 -17.26
CA GLY A 58 19.32 8.10 -17.21
C GLY A 58 19.59 9.09 -16.07
N TRP A 59 19.97 8.58 -14.90
CA TRP A 59 20.39 9.38 -13.74
C TRP A 59 21.62 10.22 -14.05
N ARG A 60 22.61 9.60 -14.68
CA ARG A 60 23.82 10.30 -15.08
C ARG A 60 23.56 11.34 -16.17
N ALA A 61 22.76 11.00 -17.18
CA ALA A 61 22.38 11.93 -18.25
C ALA A 61 21.64 13.16 -17.71
N SER A 62 20.95 13.02 -16.58
CA SER A 62 20.28 14.13 -15.89
C SER A 62 21.16 14.88 -14.89
N GLY A 63 22.44 14.50 -14.73
CA GLY A 63 23.38 15.13 -13.80
C GLY A 63 23.00 14.98 -12.34
N ARG A 64 22.16 13.99 -12.00
CA ARG A 64 21.66 13.78 -10.64
C ARG A 64 22.72 13.04 -9.81
N ASN A 65 22.95 13.52 -8.59
CA ASN A 65 23.66 12.73 -7.58
C ASN A 65 22.69 11.85 -6.80
N GLY A 66 23.23 10.83 -6.15
CA GLY A 66 22.46 10.06 -5.20
C GLY A 66 23.22 9.18 -4.23
N LEU A 67 22.51 8.43 -3.39
CA LEU A 67 23.13 7.49 -2.45
C LEU A 67 23.40 6.14 -3.10
N LEU A 68 24.37 5.39 -2.58
CA LEU A 68 24.52 3.94 -2.79
C LEU A 68 24.43 3.29 -1.42
N VAL A 69 23.24 2.82 -1.05
CA VAL A 69 22.91 2.34 0.30
C VAL A 69 23.17 0.85 0.41
N MET A 70 24.08 0.46 1.31
CA MET A 70 24.51 -0.93 1.51
C MET A 70 24.05 -1.46 2.87
N ASP A 71 23.10 -2.40 2.89
CA ASP A 71 22.51 -2.92 4.13
C ASP A 71 23.55 -3.44 5.13
N SER A 72 23.39 -3.09 6.41
CA SER A 72 24.19 -3.62 7.53
C SER A 72 24.38 -5.15 7.60
N GLN A 73 23.47 -5.94 7.03
CA GLN A 73 23.54 -7.40 7.03
C GLN A 73 24.45 -7.97 5.93
N LEU A 74 25.00 -7.12 5.06
CA LEU A 74 25.91 -7.55 4.01
C LEU A 74 27.18 -8.18 4.57
N PRO A 75 27.72 -9.22 3.89
CA PRO A 75 29.01 -9.77 4.27
C PRO A 75 30.08 -8.67 4.31
N LEU A 76 30.97 -8.77 5.29
CA LEU A 76 32.02 -7.77 5.53
C LEU A 76 32.87 -7.47 4.29
N ASP A 77 33.12 -8.50 3.49
CA ASP A 77 33.84 -8.42 2.23
C ASP A 77 33.16 -7.54 1.17
N TRP A 78 31.84 -7.49 1.17
CA TRP A 78 31.06 -6.58 0.34
C TRP A 78 31.10 -5.17 0.92
N GLN A 79 30.94 -5.05 2.24
CA GLN A 79 31.07 -3.79 2.98
C GLN A 79 32.46 -3.16 2.88
N ARG A 80 33.49 -3.88 2.44
CA ARG A 80 34.85 -3.38 2.23
C ARG A 80 35.27 -3.27 0.76
N ALA A 81 34.42 -3.68 -0.18
CA ALA A 81 34.72 -3.58 -1.60
C ALA A 81 34.85 -2.10 -2.06
N PRO A 82 35.65 -1.80 -3.09
CA PRO A 82 36.00 -0.43 -3.47
C PRO A 82 34.94 0.21 -4.39
N TRP A 83 33.69 0.25 -3.93
CA TRP A 83 32.52 0.76 -4.66
C TRP A 83 32.71 2.14 -5.29
N GLU A 84 33.32 3.06 -4.54
CA GLU A 84 33.58 4.44 -4.95
C GLU A 84 34.43 4.53 -6.22
N SER A 85 35.32 3.54 -6.42
CA SER A 85 36.27 3.48 -7.55
C SER A 85 35.73 2.76 -8.78
N LEU A 86 34.61 2.02 -8.67
CA LEU A 86 34.03 1.27 -9.78
C LEU A 86 33.63 2.23 -10.90
N ARG A 87 33.91 1.84 -12.15
CA ARG A 87 33.63 2.68 -13.31
C ARG A 87 32.30 2.34 -13.96
N PHE A 88 31.49 3.36 -14.22
CA PHE A 88 30.30 3.28 -15.04
C PHE A 88 30.40 4.30 -16.17
N GLU A 89 30.29 3.83 -17.42
CA GLU A 89 30.56 4.57 -18.67
C GLU A 89 31.75 5.56 -18.53
N GLY A 90 32.89 5.01 -18.10
CA GLY A 90 34.18 5.71 -18.04
C GLY A 90 34.46 6.56 -16.79
N GLN A 91 33.49 6.80 -15.89
CA GLN A 91 33.71 7.59 -14.66
C GLN A 91 33.52 6.76 -13.39
N PRO A 92 34.23 7.10 -12.29
CA PRO A 92 34.03 6.48 -10.99
C PRO A 92 32.61 6.72 -10.44
N LEU A 93 32.04 5.75 -9.74
CA LEU A 93 30.74 5.90 -9.07
C LEU A 93 30.74 7.07 -8.08
N ALA A 94 31.86 7.35 -7.41
CA ALA A 94 31.98 8.49 -6.49
C ALA A 94 31.67 9.85 -7.13
N ALA A 95 31.71 9.96 -8.46
CA ALA A 95 31.37 11.17 -9.20
C ALA A 95 29.89 11.55 -9.03
N THR A 96 29.01 10.57 -8.90
CA THR A 96 27.55 10.76 -8.85
C THR A 96 26.92 10.13 -7.61
N LEU A 97 27.58 9.16 -6.98
CA LEU A 97 27.03 8.42 -5.84
C LEU A 97 27.84 8.66 -4.57
N LEU A 98 27.12 8.87 -3.46
CA LEU A 98 27.64 8.81 -2.10
C LEU A 98 27.38 7.42 -1.52
N THR A 99 28.44 6.66 -1.28
CA THR A 99 28.31 5.33 -0.68
C THR A 99 27.93 5.44 0.80
N VAL A 100 27.00 4.60 1.22
CA VAL A 100 26.58 4.42 2.61
C VAL A 100 26.77 2.96 2.99
N ARG A 101 27.77 2.67 3.81
CA ARG A 101 28.12 1.32 4.29
C ARG A 101 27.42 1.02 5.61
N HIS A 102 27.23 -0.26 5.90
CA HIS A 102 26.56 -0.70 7.13
C HIS A 102 25.23 0.03 7.41
N ALA A 103 24.47 0.29 6.35
CA ALA A 103 23.35 1.20 6.38
C ALA A 103 22.23 0.74 7.31
N LYS A 104 21.72 1.68 8.12
CA LYS A 104 20.52 1.54 8.93
C LYS A 104 19.49 2.60 8.50
N PRO A 105 18.52 2.24 7.65
CA PRO A 105 17.50 3.15 7.16
C PRO A 105 16.68 3.82 8.26
N LEU A 106 16.47 5.12 8.13
CA LEU A 106 15.59 5.94 8.96
C LEU A 106 14.47 6.55 8.11
N PHE A 107 13.30 6.71 8.74
CA PHE A 107 12.10 7.28 8.15
C PHE A 107 11.49 8.31 9.12
N GLY A 108 11.06 9.46 8.60
CA GLY A 108 10.29 10.48 9.33
C GLY A 108 11.02 11.12 10.52
N GLN A 109 12.32 10.90 10.70
CA GLN A 109 13.08 11.54 11.78
C GLN A 109 13.49 12.95 11.37
N GLN A 110 13.38 13.90 12.30
CA GLN A 110 13.83 15.26 12.04
C GLN A 110 15.37 15.36 12.03
N PRO A 111 15.93 16.19 11.15
CA PRO A 111 17.35 16.55 11.18
C PRO A 111 17.77 17.05 12.57
N LEU A 112 19.04 16.88 12.93
CA LEU A 112 19.57 17.43 14.17
C LEU A 112 19.55 18.98 14.10
N ILE A 113 18.70 19.62 14.90
CA ILE A 113 18.61 21.08 15.05
C ILE A 113 19.50 21.51 16.23
N GLY A 114 20.28 22.58 16.06
CA GLY A 114 21.07 23.14 17.17
C GLY A 114 22.33 22.35 17.53
N VAL A 115 22.93 21.69 16.54
CA VAL A 115 24.09 20.77 16.67
C VAL A 115 25.22 21.39 17.49
N ARG A 116 25.54 20.82 18.65
CA ARG A 116 26.78 21.11 19.39
C ARG A 116 27.89 20.23 18.84
N ALA A 117 28.84 20.84 18.13
CA ALA A 117 29.96 20.09 17.55
C ALA A 117 31.25 20.25 18.36
N ALA A 118 31.95 19.14 18.55
CA ALA A 118 33.30 19.07 19.08
C ALA A 118 34.31 18.87 17.95
N TRP A 119 35.56 19.31 18.14
CA TRP A 119 36.66 18.91 17.26
C TRP A 119 37.90 18.51 18.03
N LEU A 120 38.57 17.47 17.53
CA LEU A 120 39.85 16.96 17.99
C LEU A 120 40.87 17.17 16.87
N ASN A 121 41.75 18.17 17.05
CA ASN A 121 42.79 18.47 16.08
C ASN A 121 44.11 17.78 16.44
N LEU A 122 44.38 16.66 15.77
CA LEU A 122 45.62 15.88 15.85
C LEU A 122 46.64 16.31 14.77
N PHE A 123 46.26 17.21 13.86
CA PHE A 123 47.13 17.68 12.80
C PHE A 123 48.28 18.54 13.34
N PRO A 124 49.53 18.35 12.88
CA PRO A 124 50.65 19.18 13.32
C PRO A 124 50.44 20.64 12.92
N LYS A 125 50.46 21.55 13.92
CA LYS A 125 50.19 22.99 13.71
C LYS A 125 51.12 23.65 12.68
N HIS A 126 52.36 23.16 12.58
CA HIS A 126 53.35 23.68 11.64
C HIS A 126 53.08 23.28 10.18
N GLU A 127 52.31 22.21 9.95
CA GLU A 127 51.91 21.78 8.61
C GLU A 127 50.63 22.50 8.18
N PHE A 128 49.62 22.62 9.05
CA PHE A 128 48.41 23.39 8.75
C PHE A 128 47.72 23.95 10.00
N ASN A 129 47.31 25.22 9.96
CA ASN A 129 46.65 25.89 11.08
C ASN A 129 45.12 25.84 10.98
N PHE A 130 44.51 24.71 11.32
CA PHE A 130 43.05 24.58 11.33
C PHE A 130 42.35 25.57 12.29
N ALA A 131 42.95 25.88 13.45
CA ALA A 131 42.34 26.80 14.42
C ALA A 131 42.12 28.20 13.82
N GLY A 132 43.09 28.68 13.03
CA GLY A 132 42.94 29.94 12.31
C GLY A 132 41.91 29.85 11.17
N LYS A 133 41.83 28.72 10.47
CA LYS A 133 40.91 28.52 9.33
C LYS A 133 39.45 28.28 9.74
N LEU A 134 39.22 27.75 10.94
CA LEU A 134 37.90 27.48 11.52
C LEU A 134 37.50 28.53 12.57
N GLN A 135 38.12 29.70 12.57
CA GLN A 135 37.87 30.74 13.58
C GLN A 135 36.41 31.21 13.60
N LYS A 136 35.73 31.24 12.45
CA LYS A 136 34.33 31.67 12.33
C LYS A 136 33.37 30.76 13.13
N PRO A 137 33.31 29.43 12.91
CA PRO A 137 32.46 28.55 13.71
C PRO A 137 32.90 28.44 15.18
N ILE A 138 34.20 28.60 15.48
CA ILE A 138 34.70 28.63 16.87
C ILE A 138 34.20 29.88 17.60
N ALA A 139 34.33 31.07 17.00
CA ALA A 139 33.91 32.33 17.59
C ALA A 139 32.38 32.42 17.75
N ALA A 140 31.64 31.74 16.90
CA ALA A 140 30.19 31.60 17.00
C ALA A 140 29.74 30.53 18.01
N GLU A 141 30.66 29.91 18.76
CA GLU A 141 30.40 28.85 19.73
C GLU A 141 29.66 27.63 19.15
N ARG A 142 29.87 27.36 17.85
CA ARG A 142 29.31 26.19 17.16
C ARG A 142 30.29 25.02 17.10
N LEU A 143 31.60 25.28 17.29
CA LEU A 143 32.66 24.29 17.28
C LEU A 143 33.57 24.38 18.52
N PHE A 144 33.51 23.36 19.37
CA PHE A 144 34.21 23.32 20.67
C PHE A 144 35.47 22.47 20.63
N ARG A 145 36.61 23.06 20.99
CA ARG A 145 37.90 22.35 21.00
C ARG A 145 37.99 21.31 22.10
N ILE A 146 38.28 20.08 21.71
CA ILE A 146 38.61 18.97 22.61
C ILE A 146 40.11 18.72 22.59
N LEU A 147 40.67 18.50 23.77
CA LEU A 147 42.07 18.08 23.92
C LEU A 147 42.11 16.56 24.12
N PRO A 148 43.16 15.85 23.65
CA PRO A 148 43.26 14.39 23.82
C PRO A 148 43.04 13.91 25.26
N ARG A 149 43.59 14.64 26.24
CA ARG A 149 43.41 14.36 27.67
C ARG A 149 41.96 14.43 28.17
N SER A 150 41.10 15.15 27.45
CA SER A 150 39.69 15.35 27.79
C SER A 150 38.79 14.26 27.21
N LEU A 151 39.30 13.31 26.42
CA LEU A 151 38.48 12.22 25.88
C LEU A 151 37.93 11.28 26.98
N LYS A 152 38.64 11.17 28.11
CA LYS A 152 38.23 10.33 29.25
C LYS A 152 36.90 10.75 29.89
N SER A 153 36.50 12.01 29.77
CA SER A 153 35.26 12.51 30.38
C SER A 153 34.00 12.18 29.57
N GLY A 154 34.13 11.57 28.40
CA GLY A 154 33.01 11.36 27.47
C GLY A 154 32.68 12.61 26.65
N LEU A 155 32.02 12.38 25.52
CA LEU A 155 31.66 13.37 24.50
C LEU A 155 30.18 13.31 24.09
N ASP A 156 29.34 12.62 24.85
CA ASP A 156 27.90 12.44 24.62
C ASP A 156 27.07 13.72 24.79
N GLY A 157 27.64 14.77 25.40
CA GLY A 157 27.05 16.11 25.43
C GLY A 157 27.16 16.89 24.11
N TYR A 158 27.77 16.30 23.09
CA TYR A 158 27.89 16.82 21.72
C TYR A 158 27.11 15.94 20.74
N ASP A 159 26.63 16.55 19.66
CA ASP A 159 25.95 15.84 18.57
C ASP A 159 26.95 15.30 17.55
N GLU A 160 28.05 16.04 17.34
CA GLU A 160 29.09 15.74 16.34
C GLU A 160 30.50 15.84 16.93
N LEU A 161 31.40 14.96 16.48
CA LEU A 161 32.85 15.08 16.69
C LEU A 161 33.59 15.08 15.34
N PHE A 162 34.39 16.11 15.10
CA PHE A 162 35.31 16.20 13.96
C PHE A 162 36.73 15.82 14.40
N VAL A 163 37.26 14.71 13.86
CA VAL A 163 38.63 14.27 14.10
C VAL A 163 39.48 14.67 12.89
N LEU A 164 40.42 15.58 13.10
CA LEU A 164 41.35 16.07 12.08
C LEU A 164 42.72 15.46 12.31
N ALA A 165 43.18 14.59 11.42
CA ALA A 165 44.42 13.86 11.62
C ALA A 165 45.10 13.49 10.30
N HIS A 166 46.36 13.10 10.38
CA HIS A 166 46.94 12.21 9.37
C HIS A 166 46.44 10.78 9.61
N GLY A 167 46.42 9.98 8.55
CA GLY A 167 46.14 8.56 8.63
C GLY A 167 47.21 7.73 7.94
N ASP A 168 47.45 6.53 8.42
CA ASP A 168 48.32 5.51 7.81
C ASP A 168 47.60 4.15 7.72
N GLU A 169 48.32 3.08 7.39
CA GLU A 169 47.78 1.72 7.28
C GLU A 169 47.26 1.16 8.62
N HIS A 170 47.64 1.77 9.74
CA HIS A 170 47.29 1.34 11.09
C HIS A 170 46.19 2.17 11.74
N GLY A 171 46.01 3.45 11.36
CA GLY A 171 44.92 4.27 11.86
C GLY A 171 45.20 5.78 11.84
N LEU A 172 44.74 6.47 12.87
CA LEU A 172 44.93 7.91 13.04
C LEU A 172 46.30 8.19 13.65
N LEU A 173 46.93 9.30 13.28
CA LEU A 173 48.18 9.76 13.86
C LEU A 173 48.00 11.04 14.69
N ASP A 174 48.77 11.14 15.78
CA ASP A 174 48.88 12.35 16.59
C ASP A 174 49.82 13.41 15.95
N GLN A 175 50.02 14.52 16.66
CA GLN A 175 50.86 15.63 16.18
C GLN A 175 52.35 15.25 16.07
N GLU A 176 52.76 14.17 16.75
CA GLU A 176 54.09 13.60 16.75
C GLU A 176 54.23 12.42 15.76
N LYS A 177 53.21 12.18 14.92
CA LYS A 177 53.13 11.08 13.93
C LYS A 177 53.14 9.69 14.58
N ARG A 178 52.64 9.57 15.80
CA ARG A 178 52.45 8.29 16.50
C ARG A 178 51.01 7.84 16.37
N LEU A 179 50.78 6.53 16.40
CA LEU A 179 49.44 5.98 16.38
C LEU A 179 48.60 6.53 17.53
N PHE A 180 47.41 7.02 17.19
CA PHE A 180 46.46 7.62 18.11
C PHE A 180 45.20 6.76 18.21
N GLU A 181 44.86 6.35 19.42
CA GLU A 181 43.61 5.64 19.71
C GLU A 181 42.54 6.61 20.21
N LEU A 182 41.37 6.60 19.55
CA LEU A 182 40.21 7.38 19.98
C LEU A 182 39.49 6.69 21.14
N ASP A 183 40.15 6.62 22.30
CA ASP A 183 39.59 6.05 23.51
C ASP A 183 38.77 7.10 24.29
N THR A 184 37.48 6.82 24.46
CA THR A 184 36.54 7.70 25.15
C THR A 184 35.39 6.88 25.73
N ALA A 185 34.94 7.28 26.91
CA ALA A 185 33.91 6.58 27.67
C ALA A 185 32.52 6.66 27.01
N ALA A 186 32.23 7.75 26.30
CA ALA A 186 30.97 7.96 25.59
C ALA A 186 31.23 8.80 24.34
N LEU A 187 30.65 8.41 23.21
CA LEU A 187 30.81 9.07 21.91
C LEU A 187 29.55 9.85 21.52
N PRO A 188 29.67 10.93 20.74
CA PRO A 188 28.52 11.60 20.16
C PRO A 188 27.83 10.72 19.13
N ARG A 189 26.63 11.11 18.72
CA ARG A 189 25.83 10.38 17.71
C ARG A 189 26.55 10.30 16.37
N ARG A 190 27.29 11.34 15.98
CA ARG A 190 28.00 11.39 14.70
C ARG A 190 29.48 11.70 14.87
N VAL A 191 30.32 10.98 14.14
CA VAL A 191 31.78 11.20 14.12
C VAL A 191 32.26 11.38 12.68
N TRP A 192 33.09 12.38 12.44
CA TRP A 192 33.78 12.60 11.17
C TRP A 192 35.27 12.27 11.33
N LEU A 193 35.73 11.26 10.59
CA LEU A 193 37.13 10.86 10.47
C LEU A 193 37.73 11.52 9.23
N LEU A 194 38.29 12.71 9.41
CA LEU A 194 38.88 13.52 8.34
C LEU A 194 40.40 13.31 8.32
N ALA A 195 40.79 12.14 7.82
CA ALA A 195 42.16 11.68 7.64
C ALA A 195 42.26 10.82 6.37
N CYS A 196 43.43 10.78 5.73
CA CYS A 196 43.65 9.93 4.56
C CYS A 196 43.44 8.45 4.90
N ASN A 197 42.76 7.73 4.02
CA ASN A 197 42.53 6.30 4.19
C ASN A 197 43.59 5.48 3.43
N HIS A 198 44.46 4.80 4.17
CA HIS A 198 45.42 3.84 3.63
C HIS A 198 44.98 2.42 4.01
N ASP A 199 44.94 1.51 3.05
CA ASP A 199 44.59 0.08 3.23
C ASP A 199 43.33 -0.18 4.09
N GLY A 200 42.33 0.69 3.96
CA GLY A 200 41.04 0.58 4.66
C GLY A 200 41.11 0.82 6.16
N ALA A 201 42.18 1.46 6.68
CA ALA A 201 42.31 1.75 8.11
C ALA A 201 41.15 2.59 8.65
N MET A 202 40.67 3.58 7.89
CA MET A 202 39.53 4.41 8.30
C MET A 202 38.22 3.61 8.30
N TYR A 203 38.09 2.58 7.46
CA TYR A 203 36.90 1.71 7.44
C TYR A 203 36.83 0.87 8.70
N ARG A 204 37.96 0.25 9.09
CA ARG A 204 38.05 -0.53 10.33
C ARG A 204 37.73 0.34 11.55
N LEU A 205 38.23 1.59 11.56
CA LEU A 205 37.92 2.53 12.63
C LEU A 205 36.44 2.94 12.64
N ALA A 206 35.85 3.23 11.48
CA ALA A 206 34.41 3.52 11.37
C ALA A 206 33.55 2.36 11.89
N GLU A 207 33.87 1.11 11.51
CA GLU A 207 33.21 -0.10 12.01
C GLU A 207 33.33 -0.23 13.54
N SER A 208 34.51 0.02 14.10
CA SER A 208 34.73 0.03 15.55
C SER A 208 33.89 1.10 16.27
N LEU A 209 33.77 2.30 15.69
CA LEU A 209 32.96 3.36 16.25
C LEU A 209 31.46 3.05 16.21
N LEU A 210 30.97 2.47 15.12
CA LEU A 210 29.58 1.97 15.05
C LEU A 210 29.31 0.92 16.14
N ALA A 211 30.25 -0.03 16.34
CA ALA A 211 30.13 -1.05 17.39
C ALA A 211 30.13 -0.45 18.81
N ARG A 212 30.75 0.71 19.00
CA ARG A 212 30.76 1.49 20.26
C ARG A 212 29.54 2.41 20.43
N GLY A 213 28.56 2.35 19.53
CA GLY A 213 27.29 3.06 19.65
C GLY A 213 27.21 4.40 18.92
N VAL A 214 28.21 4.76 18.12
CA VAL A 214 28.08 5.87 17.17
C VAL A 214 27.04 5.49 16.13
N ARG A 215 26.14 6.43 15.80
CA ARG A 215 25.04 6.18 14.87
C ARG A 215 25.45 6.38 13.42
N THR A 216 26.21 7.45 13.16
CA THR A 216 26.73 7.76 11.82
C THR A 216 28.22 8.10 11.86
N VAL A 217 29.01 7.50 10.98
CA VAL A 217 30.42 7.89 10.78
C VAL A 217 30.62 8.39 9.37
N VAL A 218 31.25 9.55 9.21
CA VAL A 218 31.75 10.04 7.92
C VAL A 218 33.24 9.75 7.86
N ALA A 219 33.71 9.00 6.89
CA ALA A 219 35.12 8.66 6.76
C ALA A 219 35.62 8.87 5.34
N ALA A 220 36.89 9.20 5.20
CA ALA A 220 37.54 9.23 3.90
C ALA A 220 37.73 7.81 3.34
N THR A 221 37.63 7.69 2.02
CA THR A 221 37.93 6.48 1.24
C THR A 221 39.23 6.61 0.47
N GLY A 222 39.75 7.83 0.32
CA GLY A 222 41.02 8.14 -0.35
C GLY A 222 41.73 9.34 0.29
N GLU A 223 42.41 10.14 -0.54
CA GLU A 223 43.18 11.30 -0.11
C GLU A 223 42.29 12.50 0.23
N LEU A 224 42.60 13.16 1.35
CA LEU A 224 41.99 14.42 1.79
C LEU A 224 43.09 15.39 2.20
N SER A 225 43.17 16.55 1.53
CA SER A 225 44.13 17.58 1.93
C SER A 225 43.59 18.46 3.06
N ALA A 226 44.48 18.98 3.91
CA ALA A 226 44.10 19.87 5.01
C ALA A 226 43.32 21.14 4.56
N PRO A 227 43.65 21.80 3.42
CA PRO A 227 42.84 22.89 2.88
C PRO A 227 41.40 22.47 2.49
N GLU A 228 41.22 21.28 1.91
CA GLU A 228 39.90 20.77 1.54
C GLU A 228 39.06 20.48 2.78
N ILE A 229 39.66 19.85 3.79
CA ILE A 229 39.02 19.60 5.10
C ILE A 229 38.53 20.92 5.71
N ALA A 230 39.37 21.96 5.74
CA ALA A 230 38.97 23.24 6.32
C ALA A 230 37.85 23.93 5.52
N THR A 231 37.87 23.81 4.20
CA THR A 231 36.82 24.35 3.31
C THR A 231 35.49 23.61 3.54
N LEU A 232 35.54 22.28 3.59
CA LEU A 232 34.40 21.41 3.87
C LEU A 232 33.74 21.76 5.20
N LEU A 233 34.53 21.90 6.28
CA LEU A 233 34.00 22.19 7.61
C LEU A 233 33.37 23.58 7.69
N ASN A 234 34.00 24.60 7.11
CA ASN A 234 33.38 25.94 7.07
C ASN A 234 32.03 25.90 6.33
N ALA A 235 31.97 25.22 5.19
CA ALA A 235 30.72 25.04 4.45
C ALA A 235 29.66 24.25 5.24
N TRP A 236 30.08 23.26 6.04
CA TRP A 236 29.17 22.49 6.90
C TRP A 236 28.53 23.38 7.96
N PHE A 237 29.31 24.25 8.61
CA PHE A 237 28.76 25.20 9.59
C PHE A 237 27.99 26.36 8.94
N GLU A 238 28.13 26.61 7.65
CA GLU A 238 27.37 27.65 6.93
C GLU A 238 26.07 27.15 6.30
N ARG A 239 25.75 25.85 6.43
CA ARG A 239 24.52 25.27 5.88
C ARG A 239 23.25 25.84 6.53
N ASP A 240 22.15 25.74 5.80
CA ASP A 240 20.82 26.00 6.34
C ASP A 240 20.43 24.97 7.40
N ASP A 241 19.71 25.43 8.43
CA ASP A 241 19.16 24.54 9.44
C ASP A 241 18.12 23.60 8.81
N GLY A 242 18.13 22.32 9.22
CA GLY A 242 17.20 21.31 8.72
C GLY A 242 17.65 20.56 7.46
N VAL A 243 18.81 20.87 6.87
CA VAL A 243 19.36 20.04 5.79
C VAL A 243 19.95 18.75 6.38
N THR A 244 19.60 17.59 5.79
CA THR A 244 20.18 16.29 6.18
C THR A 244 21.66 16.22 5.80
N LEU A 245 22.41 15.31 6.43
CA LEU A 245 23.83 15.16 6.12
C LEU A 245 24.03 14.69 4.66
N GLU A 246 23.21 13.74 4.26
CA GLU A 246 23.18 13.10 2.96
C GLU A 246 22.93 14.12 1.87
N ASP A 247 21.86 14.90 2.00
CA ASP A 247 21.47 15.88 0.98
C ASP A 247 22.54 16.98 0.85
N TRP A 248 23.12 17.41 1.98
CA TRP A 248 24.21 18.38 1.97
C TRP A 248 25.48 17.83 1.29
N LEU A 249 25.86 16.58 1.56
CA LEU A 249 27.03 15.95 0.94
C LEU A 249 26.82 15.76 -0.56
N LEU A 250 25.61 15.38 -0.98
CA LEU A 250 25.26 15.21 -2.39
C LEU A 250 25.29 16.55 -3.12
N GLU A 251 24.64 17.58 -2.59
CA GLU A 251 24.61 18.91 -3.24
C GLU A 251 26.03 19.43 -3.50
N ARG A 252 26.95 19.22 -2.55
CA ARG A 252 28.34 19.66 -2.63
C ARG A 252 29.21 18.87 -3.61
N ARG A 253 28.78 17.69 -4.06
CA ARG A 253 29.46 16.92 -5.11
C ARG A 253 29.18 17.47 -6.51
N THR A 254 28.10 18.23 -6.68
CA THR A 254 27.72 18.78 -7.98
C THR A 254 28.77 19.75 -8.52
N GLY A 255 29.28 19.47 -9.72
CA GLY A 255 30.19 20.38 -10.43
C GLY A 255 31.61 20.47 -9.87
N VAL A 256 31.99 19.56 -8.94
CA VAL A 256 33.34 19.47 -8.38
C VAL A 256 34.14 18.38 -9.11
N SER A 257 35.46 18.55 -9.18
CA SER A 257 36.35 17.52 -9.71
C SER A 257 36.33 16.27 -8.83
N VAL A 258 36.24 15.08 -9.44
CA VAL A 258 36.11 13.78 -8.75
C VAL A 258 37.38 13.36 -7.99
N ALA A 259 38.49 14.09 -8.15
CA ALA A 259 39.75 13.79 -7.48
C ALA A 259 39.80 14.39 -6.06
N GLY A 260 39.68 13.55 -5.03
CA GLY A 260 39.85 13.94 -3.62
C GLY A 260 38.64 14.68 -3.01
N GLY A 261 38.87 15.33 -1.86
CA GLY A 261 37.89 16.22 -1.22
C GLY A 261 36.54 15.57 -0.89
N ILE A 262 35.45 16.23 -1.26
CA ILE A 262 34.08 15.80 -0.93
C ILE A 262 33.72 14.42 -1.52
N HIS A 263 34.28 14.08 -2.69
CA HIS A 263 34.04 12.81 -3.36
C HIS A 263 34.75 11.64 -2.68
N ALA A 264 35.80 11.91 -1.89
CA ALA A 264 36.50 10.93 -1.08
C ALA A 264 35.74 10.57 0.21
N LEU A 265 34.61 11.20 0.52
CA LEU A 265 33.84 10.86 1.73
C LEU A 265 32.86 9.71 1.50
N THR A 266 32.70 8.86 2.51
CA THR A 266 31.70 7.79 2.57
C THR A 266 31.02 7.82 3.93
N LEU A 267 29.74 7.45 3.95
CA LEU A 267 28.93 7.34 5.15
C LEU A 267 28.90 5.90 5.67
N PHE A 268 28.76 5.77 6.98
CA PHE A 268 28.61 4.50 7.68
C PHE A 268 27.47 4.61 8.70
N GLY A 269 26.57 3.61 8.77
CA GLY A 269 25.55 3.52 9.81
C GLY A 269 24.18 4.10 9.44
N GLU A 270 23.56 4.85 10.34
CA GLU A 270 22.23 5.46 10.14
C GLU A 270 22.19 6.39 8.94
N VAL A 271 21.15 6.24 8.11
CA VAL A 271 20.93 7.03 6.89
C VAL A 271 19.45 7.39 6.74
N MET A 272 19.16 8.66 6.47
CA MET A 272 17.80 9.09 6.17
C MET A 272 17.38 8.64 4.76
N LEU A 273 16.33 7.83 4.66
CA LEU A 273 15.79 7.41 3.36
C LEU A 273 14.62 8.28 2.92
N ASP A 274 13.78 8.70 3.88
CA ASP A 274 12.61 9.54 3.63
C ASP A 274 12.22 10.31 4.89
N ASP A 275 12.19 11.63 4.81
CA ASP A 275 11.78 12.55 5.87
C ASP A 275 10.46 13.28 5.54
N SER A 276 9.78 12.87 4.47
CA SER A 276 8.53 13.47 4.03
C SER A 276 7.38 13.17 4.99
N SER A 277 6.26 13.88 4.81
CA SER A 277 5.03 13.65 5.57
C SER A 277 4.38 12.28 5.34
N VAL A 278 4.89 11.49 4.39
CA VAL A 278 4.39 10.14 4.06
C VAL A 278 5.42 9.05 4.37
N ALA A 279 6.52 9.40 5.05
CA ALA A 279 7.63 8.50 5.31
C ALA A 279 7.22 7.22 6.04
N HIS A 280 6.22 7.26 6.94
CA HIS A 280 5.72 6.07 7.63
C HIS A 280 5.06 5.06 6.68
N TRP A 281 4.39 5.53 5.61
CA TRP A 281 3.84 4.61 4.59
C TRP A 281 4.94 3.95 3.78
N ASN A 282 5.97 4.73 3.42
CA ASN A 282 7.13 4.21 2.70
C ASN A 282 7.97 3.26 3.57
N GLU A 283 8.06 3.52 4.87
CA GLU A 283 8.69 2.63 5.85
C GLU A 283 7.99 1.27 5.91
N ILE A 284 6.65 1.24 5.99
CA ILE A 284 5.87 -0.01 6.00
C ILE A 284 6.18 -0.83 4.74
N SER A 285 6.12 -0.22 3.56
CA SER A 285 6.44 -0.91 2.31
C SER A 285 7.91 -1.36 2.19
N TRP A 286 8.83 -0.61 2.80
CA TRP A 286 10.23 -1.02 2.90
C TRP A 286 10.39 -2.24 3.82
N ARG A 287 9.76 -2.21 4.99
CA ARG A 287 9.79 -3.32 5.96
C ARG A 287 9.16 -4.57 5.38
N GLU A 288 7.98 -4.49 4.77
CA GLU A 288 7.30 -5.63 4.13
C GLU A 288 8.17 -6.34 3.09
N TRP A 289 9.03 -5.58 2.40
CA TRP A 289 9.94 -6.17 1.43
C TRP A 289 11.14 -6.86 2.10
N ARG A 290 11.65 -6.29 3.19
CA ARG A 290 12.85 -6.75 3.92
C ARG A 290 12.54 -7.92 4.86
N GLU A 291 11.43 -7.81 5.58
CA GLU A 291 10.99 -8.70 6.63
C GLU A 291 9.88 -9.61 6.07
N THR A 292 9.94 -10.90 6.37
CA THR A 292 8.93 -11.88 5.90
C THR A 292 7.58 -11.73 6.58
N LEU A 293 7.54 -11.07 7.75
CA LEU A 293 6.34 -10.85 8.55
C LEU A 293 6.33 -9.39 9.03
N VAL A 294 5.49 -8.56 8.42
CA VAL A 294 5.19 -7.22 8.90
C VAL A 294 3.70 -7.16 9.16
N ASP A 295 3.31 -6.64 10.31
CA ASP A 295 1.91 -6.32 10.60
C ASP A 295 1.56 -5.07 9.80
N VAL A 296 0.85 -5.28 8.70
CA VAL A 296 0.49 -4.24 7.75
C VAL A 296 -0.90 -3.72 8.10
N PRO A 297 -1.09 -2.40 8.31
CA PRO A 297 -2.42 -1.86 8.57
C PRO A 297 -3.34 -2.13 7.37
N TRP A 298 -4.39 -2.92 7.59
CA TRP A 298 -5.44 -3.13 6.61
C TRP A 298 -6.45 -1.98 6.67
N LEU A 299 -6.38 -1.06 5.70
CA LEU A 299 -7.24 0.13 5.70
C LEU A 299 -8.74 -0.17 5.69
N ALA A 300 -9.16 -1.31 5.12
CA ALA A 300 -10.56 -1.71 5.07
C ALA A 300 -11.19 -1.93 6.47
N TYR A 301 -10.36 -2.18 7.48
CA TYR A 301 -10.76 -2.35 8.88
C TYR A 301 -10.16 -1.27 9.81
N GLY A 302 -9.39 -0.33 9.24
CA GLY A 302 -8.76 0.77 9.96
C GLY A 302 -9.75 1.84 10.37
N ASP A 303 -9.33 2.73 11.27
CA ASP A 303 -10.15 3.87 11.66
C ASP A 303 -10.22 4.95 10.55
N LYS A 304 -11.20 5.85 10.65
CA LYS A 304 -11.40 6.93 9.66
C LYS A 304 -10.16 7.84 9.52
N TRP A 305 -9.32 7.93 10.55
CA TRP A 305 -8.11 8.74 10.54
C TRP A 305 -7.02 8.09 9.66
N GLN A 306 -6.79 6.79 9.80
CA GLN A 306 -5.86 6.03 8.95
C GLN A 306 -6.27 6.09 7.47
N PHE A 307 -7.57 5.96 7.19
CA PHE A 307 -8.08 6.13 5.82
C PHE A 307 -7.81 7.54 5.27
N GLN A 308 -8.07 8.59 6.05
CA GLN A 308 -7.79 9.97 5.63
C GLN A 308 -6.30 10.26 5.44
N ASP A 309 -5.45 9.68 6.29
CA ASP A 309 -4.00 9.79 6.17
C ASP A 309 -3.49 9.10 4.89
N ALA A 310 -4.00 7.90 4.59
CA ALA A 310 -3.70 7.19 3.34
C ALA A 310 -4.12 7.99 2.10
N LEU A 311 -5.29 8.64 2.12
CA LEU A 311 -5.74 9.49 0.99
C LEU A 311 -4.78 10.66 0.76
N LYS A 312 -4.33 11.34 1.83
CA LYS A 312 -3.33 12.41 1.72
C LYS A 312 -2.01 11.86 1.17
N ALA A 313 -1.63 10.65 1.58
CA ALA A 313 -0.40 10.04 1.14
C ALA A 313 -0.43 9.68 -0.35
N ILE A 314 -1.52 9.12 -0.86
CA ILE A 314 -1.72 8.79 -2.30
C ILE A 314 -1.54 10.02 -3.20
N ASP A 315 -1.87 11.21 -2.68
CA ASP A 315 -1.74 12.48 -3.40
C ASP A 315 -0.34 13.09 -3.31
N SER A 316 0.53 12.56 -2.45
CA SER A 316 1.86 13.10 -2.23
C SER A 316 2.82 12.68 -3.34
N PRO A 317 3.56 13.63 -3.95
CA PRO A 317 4.67 13.29 -4.85
C PRO A 317 5.84 12.60 -4.11
N ALA A 318 5.81 12.60 -2.76
CA ALA A 318 6.80 11.90 -1.96
C ALA A 318 6.48 10.41 -1.75
N LEU A 319 5.27 9.95 -2.11
CA LEU A 319 4.90 8.54 -1.95
C LEU A 319 5.64 7.70 -2.99
N TRP A 320 6.29 6.62 -2.54
CA TRP A 320 7.01 5.77 -3.48
C TRP A 320 6.05 4.98 -4.38
N PRO A 321 6.39 4.72 -5.65
CA PRO A 321 5.54 3.94 -6.56
C PRO A 321 5.09 2.59 -5.98
N LYS A 322 6.01 1.82 -5.38
CA LYS A 322 5.65 0.54 -4.75
C LYS A 322 4.71 0.70 -3.56
N THR A 323 4.87 1.77 -2.79
CA THR A 323 3.96 2.10 -1.69
C THR A 323 2.58 2.46 -2.24
N LEU A 324 2.51 3.20 -3.35
CA LEU A 324 1.26 3.50 -4.05
C LEU A 324 0.58 2.21 -4.58
N ASP A 325 1.32 1.32 -5.24
CA ASP A 325 0.79 0.05 -5.77
C ASP A 325 0.17 -0.82 -4.68
N ARG A 326 0.71 -0.74 -3.46
CA ARG A 326 0.21 -1.43 -2.27
C ARG A 326 -0.96 -0.70 -1.61
N LEU A 327 -0.87 0.63 -1.49
CA LEU A 327 -1.81 1.45 -0.73
C LEU A 327 -3.10 1.74 -1.50
N LEU A 328 -3.01 1.93 -2.81
CA LEU A 328 -4.14 2.29 -3.66
C LEU A 328 -5.26 1.23 -3.70
N PRO A 329 -4.98 -0.09 -3.87
CA PRO A 329 -6.03 -1.10 -3.81
C PRO A 329 -6.74 -1.13 -2.45
N GLN A 330 -5.99 -0.96 -1.36
CA GLN A 330 -6.54 -0.91 -0.01
C GLN A 330 -7.38 0.34 0.21
N ALA A 331 -6.96 1.51 -0.30
CA ALA A 331 -7.72 2.75 -0.20
C ALA A 331 -9.01 2.68 -1.02
N LEU A 332 -9.00 2.07 -2.21
CA LEU A 332 -10.21 1.82 -3.00
C LEU A 332 -11.19 0.91 -2.25
N SER A 333 -10.70 -0.20 -1.67
CA SER A 333 -11.50 -1.13 -0.86
C SER A 333 -12.06 -0.48 0.42
N ALA A 334 -11.24 0.31 1.12
CA ALA A 334 -11.69 1.08 2.29
C ALA A 334 -12.73 2.14 1.90
N ALA A 335 -12.54 2.83 0.77
CA ALA A 335 -13.49 3.80 0.27
C ALA A 335 -14.85 3.17 -0.10
N GLU A 336 -14.86 1.93 -0.61
CA GLU A 336 -16.11 1.18 -0.81
C GLU A 336 -16.89 1.03 0.51
N ASN A 337 -16.21 0.75 1.62
CA ASN A 337 -16.89 0.56 2.90
C ASN A 337 -17.25 1.89 3.59
N LEU A 338 -16.40 2.91 3.46
CA LEU A 338 -16.46 4.12 4.29
C LEU A 338 -17.02 5.36 3.57
N ASP A 339 -16.74 5.54 2.27
CA ASP A 339 -17.11 6.75 1.52
C ASP A 339 -17.14 6.51 -0.01
N HIS A 340 -18.34 6.22 -0.52
CA HIS A 340 -18.56 6.00 -1.96
C HIS A 340 -18.19 7.21 -2.84
N ARG A 341 -18.13 8.44 -2.31
CA ARG A 341 -17.72 9.63 -3.09
C ARG A 341 -16.23 9.59 -3.35
N THR A 342 -15.43 9.34 -2.32
CA THR A 342 -13.98 9.17 -2.43
C THR A 342 -13.64 8.00 -3.36
N MET A 343 -14.36 6.88 -3.26
CA MET A 343 -14.20 5.74 -4.17
C MET A 343 -14.31 6.17 -5.64
N LYS A 344 -15.34 6.95 -6.00
CA LYS A 344 -15.54 7.46 -7.38
C LYS A 344 -14.42 8.42 -7.81
N VAL A 345 -13.87 9.23 -6.90
CA VAL A 345 -12.74 10.13 -7.17
C VAL A 345 -11.48 9.34 -7.48
N LEU A 346 -11.13 8.37 -6.63
CA LEU A 346 -9.98 7.49 -6.82
C LEU A 346 -10.09 6.72 -8.14
N TYR A 347 -11.25 6.12 -8.42
CA TYR A 347 -11.49 5.43 -9.68
C TYR A 347 -11.26 6.34 -10.90
N LYS A 348 -11.85 7.54 -10.94
CA LYS A 348 -11.67 8.46 -12.08
C LYS A 348 -10.20 8.78 -12.35
N ARG A 349 -9.41 8.88 -11.29
CA ARG A 349 -7.97 9.18 -11.37
C ARG A 349 -7.15 7.97 -11.84
N TYR A 350 -7.44 6.78 -11.32
CA TYR A 350 -6.60 5.59 -11.50
C TYR A 350 -7.17 4.53 -12.43
N LYS A 351 -8.35 4.72 -13.03
CA LYS A 351 -8.96 3.75 -13.97
C LYS A 351 -8.12 3.46 -15.22
N TYR A 352 -7.13 4.28 -15.54
CA TYR A 352 -6.19 4.03 -16.65
C TYR A 352 -4.87 3.41 -16.20
N ALA A 353 -4.66 3.24 -14.88
CA ALA A 353 -3.56 2.47 -14.32
C ALA A 353 -3.83 0.94 -14.40
N VAL A 354 -4.57 0.51 -15.43
CA VAL A 354 -5.06 -0.87 -15.57
C VAL A 354 -3.86 -1.84 -15.65
N GLY A 355 -3.93 -2.94 -14.90
CA GLY A 355 -2.96 -4.04 -15.02
C GLY A 355 -1.61 -3.80 -14.35
N GLN A 356 -1.50 -2.91 -13.36
CA GLN A 356 -0.26 -2.77 -12.57
C GLN A 356 -0.11 -3.87 -11.50
N SER A 357 -1.23 -4.44 -11.01
CA SER A 357 -1.22 -5.61 -10.13
C SER A 357 -2.58 -6.33 -10.13
N PRO A 358 -2.64 -7.62 -9.75
CA PRO A 358 -3.89 -8.35 -9.53
C PRO A 358 -4.80 -7.66 -8.49
N ALA A 359 -4.23 -7.22 -7.37
CA ALA A 359 -4.97 -6.55 -6.30
C ALA A 359 -5.63 -5.23 -6.76
N LEU A 360 -4.91 -4.39 -7.52
CA LEU A 360 -5.48 -3.16 -8.07
C LEU A 360 -6.60 -3.45 -9.07
N SER A 361 -6.42 -4.48 -9.90
CA SER A 361 -7.43 -4.91 -10.87
C SER A 361 -8.71 -5.35 -10.15
N CYS A 362 -8.58 -6.11 -9.06
CA CYS A 362 -9.72 -6.51 -8.24
C CYS A 362 -10.43 -5.30 -7.59
N ALA A 363 -9.68 -4.35 -7.01
CA ALA A 363 -10.24 -3.17 -6.37
C ALA A 363 -10.98 -2.24 -7.37
N LEU A 364 -10.44 -2.07 -8.59
CA LEU A 364 -11.09 -1.33 -9.66
C LEU A 364 -12.34 -2.06 -10.18
N ALA A 365 -12.31 -3.39 -10.25
CA ALA A 365 -13.47 -4.20 -10.59
C ALA A 365 -14.62 -4.02 -9.58
N HIS A 366 -14.34 -4.08 -8.27
CA HIS A 366 -15.34 -3.79 -7.22
C HIS A 366 -15.88 -2.36 -7.32
N THR A 367 -15.03 -1.39 -7.64
CA THR A 367 -15.51 -0.02 -7.85
C THR A 367 -16.44 0.09 -9.06
N CYS A 368 -16.13 -0.60 -10.16
CA CYS A 368 -16.99 -0.66 -11.34
C CYS A 368 -18.33 -1.35 -11.03
N TYR A 369 -18.30 -2.45 -10.28
CA TYR A 369 -19.49 -3.14 -9.78
C TYR A 369 -20.43 -2.17 -9.05
N ARG A 370 -19.90 -1.38 -8.09
CA ARG A 370 -20.68 -0.39 -7.33
C ARG A 370 -21.19 0.79 -8.15
N CYS A 371 -20.62 1.02 -9.33
CA CYS A 371 -21.06 2.07 -10.24
C CYS A 371 -21.97 1.53 -11.37
N GLY A 372 -22.32 0.24 -11.36
CA GLY A 372 -23.11 -0.39 -12.43
C GLY A 372 -22.36 -0.51 -13.77
N HIS A 373 -21.03 -0.36 -13.77
CA HIS A 373 -20.18 -0.48 -14.95
C HIS A 373 -19.68 -1.93 -15.13
N TYR A 374 -20.63 -2.87 -15.24
CA TYR A 374 -20.36 -4.31 -15.28
C TYR A 374 -19.48 -4.76 -16.45
N ASP A 375 -19.58 -4.06 -17.58
CA ASP A 375 -18.74 -4.29 -18.74
C ASP A 375 -17.27 -3.95 -18.44
N LEU A 376 -17.00 -2.78 -17.85
CA LEU A 376 -15.65 -2.39 -17.42
C LEU A 376 -15.12 -3.28 -16.29
N MET A 377 -16.00 -3.72 -15.39
CA MET A 377 -15.65 -4.72 -14.38
C MET A 377 -15.09 -5.99 -15.03
N ALA A 378 -15.73 -6.49 -16.09
CA ALA A 378 -15.25 -7.66 -16.84
C ALA A 378 -13.81 -7.46 -17.36
N ASP A 379 -13.52 -6.29 -17.93
CA ASP A 379 -12.18 -5.97 -18.44
C ASP A 379 -11.12 -5.98 -17.33
N PHE A 380 -11.42 -5.36 -16.18
CA PHE A 380 -10.51 -5.37 -15.03
C PHE A 380 -10.25 -6.78 -14.50
N LEU A 381 -11.29 -7.61 -14.40
CA LEU A 381 -11.14 -8.99 -13.93
C LEU A 381 -10.30 -9.83 -14.88
N ILE A 382 -10.54 -9.76 -16.19
CA ILE A 382 -9.75 -10.48 -17.19
C ILE A 382 -8.28 -10.05 -17.11
N ASN A 383 -8.01 -8.74 -17.08
CA ASN A 383 -6.66 -8.21 -16.99
C ASN A 383 -5.93 -8.69 -15.72
N GLY A 384 -6.64 -8.72 -14.58
CA GLY A 384 -6.09 -9.25 -13.33
C GLY A 384 -5.79 -10.75 -13.39
N LEU A 385 -6.70 -11.54 -13.99
CA LEU A 385 -6.59 -13.00 -14.11
C LEU A 385 -5.57 -13.45 -15.15
N GLN A 386 -5.19 -12.58 -16.09
CA GLN A 386 -4.17 -12.84 -17.12
C GLN A 386 -2.75 -12.45 -16.68
N TYR A 387 -2.56 -12.00 -15.44
CA TYR A 387 -1.24 -11.68 -14.92
C TYR A 387 -0.37 -12.95 -14.81
N GLY A 388 0.90 -12.88 -15.21
CA GLY A 388 1.74 -14.08 -15.37
C GLY A 388 2.08 -14.81 -14.06
N LEU A 389 2.11 -14.09 -12.93
CA LEU A 389 2.32 -14.61 -11.58
C LEU A 389 1.31 -13.95 -10.65
N ILE A 390 0.32 -14.72 -10.20
CA ILE A 390 -0.76 -14.24 -9.31
C ILE A 390 -0.65 -14.98 -7.97
N PRO A 391 -0.52 -14.27 -6.84
CA PRO A 391 -0.66 -14.88 -5.52
C PRO A 391 -2.00 -15.61 -5.38
N ALA A 392 -2.03 -16.76 -4.72
CA ALA A 392 -3.24 -17.58 -4.62
C ALA A 392 -4.44 -16.81 -4.00
N ILE A 393 -4.16 -15.92 -3.05
CA ILE A 393 -5.18 -15.06 -2.43
C ILE A 393 -5.77 -14.04 -3.41
N ASP A 394 -4.94 -13.38 -4.22
CA ASP A 394 -5.41 -12.43 -5.24
C ASP A 394 -6.18 -13.13 -6.35
N HIS A 395 -5.75 -14.35 -6.71
CA HIS A 395 -6.46 -15.17 -7.67
C HIS A 395 -7.86 -15.54 -7.15
N ALA A 396 -7.96 -15.91 -5.87
CA ALA A 396 -9.25 -16.18 -5.23
C ALA A 396 -10.15 -14.93 -5.20
N GLU A 397 -9.64 -13.76 -4.81
CA GLU A 397 -10.43 -12.52 -4.82
C GLU A 397 -10.97 -12.18 -6.22
N LEU A 398 -10.14 -12.31 -7.27
CA LEU A 398 -10.55 -12.07 -8.66
C LEU A 398 -11.63 -13.07 -9.13
N LEU A 399 -11.50 -14.36 -8.82
CA LEU A 399 -12.52 -15.36 -9.14
C LEU A 399 -13.82 -15.13 -8.36
N GLY A 400 -13.72 -14.68 -7.12
CA GLY A 400 -14.86 -14.27 -6.31
C GLY A 400 -15.61 -13.08 -6.91
N ALA A 401 -14.88 -12.05 -7.32
CA ALA A 401 -15.45 -10.89 -8.01
C ALA A 401 -16.07 -11.28 -9.37
N MET A 402 -15.45 -12.19 -10.12
CA MET A 402 -16.02 -12.77 -11.35
C MET A 402 -17.32 -13.52 -11.06
N THR A 403 -17.38 -14.28 -9.96
CA THR A 403 -18.60 -14.98 -9.54
C THR A 403 -19.73 -13.99 -9.25
N ASN A 404 -19.45 -12.89 -8.56
CA ASN A 404 -20.43 -11.82 -8.33
C ASN A 404 -20.97 -11.23 -9.63
N LEU A 405 -20.09 -10.92 -10.59
CA LEU A 405 -20.48 -10.40 -11.91
C LEU A 405 -21.42 -11.38 -12.63
N LEU A 406 -21.08 -12.66 -12.65
CA LEU A 406 -21.88 -13.68 -13.34
C LEU A 406 -23.25 -13.91 -12.68
N ILE A 407 -23.34 -13.82 -11.34
CA ILE A 407 -24.62 -13.85 -10.62
C ILE A 407 -25.50 -12.68 -11.07
N ASP A 408 -24.96 -11.46 -11.12
CA ASP A 408 -25.69 -10.26 -11.51
C ASP A 408 -26.07 -10.27 -13.01
N MET A 409 -25.29 -10.93 -13.86
CA MET A 409 -25.61 -11.17 -15.27
C MET A 409 -26.60 -12.32 -15.49
N ALA A 410 -27.21 -12.85 -14.42
CA ALA A 410 -28.12 -13.99 -14.46
C ALA A 410 -27.53 -15.22 -15.18
N LEU A 411 -26.29 -15.57 -14.84
CA LEU A 411 -25.56 -16.75 -15.34
C LEU A 411 -25.19 -17.69 -14.17
N PRO A 412 -26.16 -18.22 -13.42
CA PRO A 412 -25.89 -18.97 -12.20
C PRO A 412 -25.11 -20.26 -12.46
N THR A 413 -25.25 -20.89 -13.62
CA THR A 413 -24.51 -22.11 -13.97
C THR A 413 -23.03 -21.79 -14.20
N VAL A 414 -22.73 -20.72 -14.94
CA VAL A 414 -21.36 -20.24 -15.18
C VAL A 414 -20.73 -19.76 -13.86
N ALA A 415 -21.49 -19.03 -13.04
CA ALA A 415 -21.05 -18.59 -11.72
C ALA A 415 -20.67 -19.76 -10.81
N ALA A 416 -21.43 -20.86 -10.84
CA ALA A 416 -21.12 -22.07 -10.08
C ALA A 416 -19.79 -22.70 -10.54
N SER A 417 -19.53 -22.75 -11.84
CA SER A 417 -18.25 -23.26 -12.38
C SER A 417 -17.06 -22.40 -11.92
N ILE A 418 -17.18 -21.07 -11.95
CA ILE A 418 -16.12 -20.16 -11.47
C ILE A 418 -15.95 -20.29 -9.95
N SER A 419 -17.03 -20.38 -9.18
CA SER A 419 -16.96 -20.63 -7.74
C SER A 419 -16.29 -21.97 -7.40
N GLY A 420 -16.40 -22.98 -8.27
CA GLY A 420 -15.69 -24.25 -8.14
C GLY A 420 -14.17 -24.06 -8.29
N ARG A 421 -13.74 -23.35 -9.33
CA ARG A 421 -12.32 -23.00 -9.54
C ARG A 421 -11.73 -22.18 -8.39
N HIS A 422 -12.52 -21.26 -7.83
CA HIS A 422 -12.12 -20.53 -6.62
C HIS A 422 -11.80 -21.48 -5.45
N ALA A 423 -12.54 -22.57 -5.27
CA ALA A 423 -12.28 -23.53 -4.19
C ALA A 423 -10.95 -24.29 -4.39
N GLU A 424 -10.43 -24.36 -5.61
CA GLU A 424 -9.17 -25.03 -5.97
C GLU A 424 -7.93 -24.16 -5.71
N CYS A 425 -8.10 -22.87 -5.40
CA CYS A 425 -6.98 -21.97 -5.10
C CYS A 425 -6.16 -22.46 -3.89
N GLN A 426 -4.86 -22.66 -4.07
CA GLN A 426 -3.93 -23.13 -3.03
C GLN A 426 -3.49 -21.98 -2.12
N ILE A 427 -4.33 -21.64 -1.13
CA ILE A 427 -4.04 -20.60 -0.13
C ILE A 427 -3.41 -21.26 1.09
N ASP A 428 -2.13 -20.97 1.34
CA ASP A 428 -1.37 -21.58 2.44
C ASP A 428 -1.74 -21.03 3.82
N ASP A 429 -2.17 -19.77 3.88
CA ASP A 429 -2.65 -19.13 5.11
C ASP A 429 -4.06 -19.65 5.45
N LEU A 430 -4.16 -20.34 6.59
CA LEU A 430 -5.42 -20.92 7.06
C LEU A 430 -6.49 -19.88 7.36
N GLU A 431 -6.13 -18.74 7.95
CA GLU A 431 -7.08 -17.67 8.26
C GLU A 431 -7.60 -17.03 6.97
N ALA A 432 -6.69 -16.77 6.03
CA ALA A 432 -7.06 -16.26 4.71
C ALA A 432 -7.95 -17.27 3.94
N ARG A 433 -7.65 -18.57 4.06
CA ARG A 433 -8.46 -19.63 3.43
C ARG A 433 -9.84 -19.72 4.05
N ASP A 434 -9.96 -19.72 5.37
CA ASP A 434 -11.24 -19.73 6.08
C ASP A 434 -12.08 -18.51 5.72
N TRP A 435 -11.45 -17.35 5.55
CA TRP A 435 -12.11 -16.13 5.08
C TRP A 435 -12.65 -16.26 3.64
N GLN A 436 -11.89 -16.83 2.71
CA GLN A 436 -12.39 -17.11 1.36
C GLN A 436 -13.52 -18.15 1.34
N ASP A 437 -13.43 -19.17 2.19
CA ASP A 437 -14.48 -20.17 2.36
C ASP A 437 -15.76 -19.55 2.93
N PHE A 438 -15.64 -18.60 3.87
CA PHE A 438 -16.75 -17.80 4.37
C PHE A 438 -17.41 -16.95 3.27
N LYS A 439 -16.62 -16.27 2.43
CA LYS A 439 -17.13 -15.51 1.27
C LYS A 439 -17.89 -16.40 0.29
N ARG A 440 -17.37 -17.59 0.00
CA ARG A 440 -17.98 -18.53 -0.96
C ARG A 440 -19.39 -18.97 -0.58
N LEU A 441 -19.71 -19.06 0.71
CA LEU A 441 -21.07 -19.35 1.18
C LEU A 441 -22.09 -18.31 0.69
N ASP A 442 -21.69 -17.04 0.57
CA ASP A 442 -22.55 -15.97 0.02
C ASP A 442 -22.89 -16.23 -1.45
N TRP A 443 -21.88 -16.58 -2.25
CA TRP A 443 -22.06 -16.86 -3.67
C TRP A 443 -22.91 -18.10 -3.89
N GLN A 444 -22.65 -19.17 -3.13
CA GLN A 444 -23.45 -20.40 -3.19
C GLN A 444 -24.91 -20.13 -2.86
N ALA A 445 -25.18 -19.32 -1.81
CA ALA A 445 -26.53 -18.92 -1.47
C ALA A 445 -27.21 -18.12 -2.60
N ARG A 446 -26.52 -17.12 -3.17
CA ARG A 446 -27.05 -16.28 -4.25
C ARG A 446 -27.26 -17.03 -5.57
N ILE A 447 -26.36 -17.96 -5.92
CA ILE A 447 -26.52 -18.86 -7.07
C ILE A 447 -27.75 -19.75 -6.88
N ALA A 448 -27.90 -20.36 -5.71
CA ALA A 448 -29.08 -21.15 -5.37
C ALA A 448 -30.37 -20.32 -5.44
N LEU A 449 -30.34 -19.08 -4.93
CA LEU A 449 -31.47 -18.15 -4.99
C LEU A 449 -31.91 -17.87 -6.44
N ARG A 450 -30.94 -17.54 -7.31
CA ARG A 450 -31.16 -17.29 -8.76
C ARG A 450 -31.74 -18.50 -9.49
N GLN A 451 -31.55 -19.70 -8.95
CA GLN A 451 -32.11 -20.95 -9.46
C GLN A 451 -33.39 -21.38 -8.73
N GLN A 452 -33.97 -20.52 -7.89
CA GLN A 452 -35.15 -20.79 -7.06
C GLN A 452 -34.99 -21.97 -6.08
N ARG A 453 -33.75 -22.30 -5.71
CA ARG A 453 -33.41 -23.35 -4.73
C ARG A 453 -33.34 -22.75 -3.33
N PHE A 454 -34.48 -22.29 -2.83
CA PHE A 454 -34.57 -21.52 -1.58
C PHE A 454 -34.01 -22.23 -0.35
N ASP A 455 -34.25 -23.53 -0.21
CA ASP A 455 -33.77 -24.30 0.95
C ASP A 455 -32.25 -24.38 1.00
N GLU A 456 -31.61 -24.56 -0.16
CA GLU A 456 -30.14 -24.52 -0.26
C GLU A 456 -29.61 -23.11 0.04
N ALA A 457 -30.26 -22.07 -0.48
CA ALA A 457 -29.88 -20.69 -0.22
C ALA A 457 -29.94 -20.35 1.29
N LEU A 458 -31.03 -20.73 1.97
CA LEU A 458 -31.16 -20.57 3.42
C LEU A 458 -30.10 -21.35 4.18
N HIS A 459 -29.84 -22.60 3.80
CA HIS A 459 -28.83 -23.45 4.44
C HIS A 459 -27.43 -22.82 4.40
N PHE A 460 -26.98 -22.34 3.24
CA PHE A 460 -25.68 -21.69 3.12
C PHE A 460 -25.59 -20.39 3.95
N LEU A 461 -26.65 -19.59 3.98
CA LEU A 461 -26.71 -18.36 4.79
C LEU A 461 -26.69 -18.65 6.30
N GLU A 462 -27.33 -19.74 6.75
CA GLU A 462 -27.29 -20.16 8.15
C GLU A 462 -25.88 -20.59 8.57
N ILE A 463 -25.19 -21.39 7.74
CA ILE A 463 -23.78 -21.76 7.98
C ILE A 463 -22.92 -20.50 8.02
N LYS A 464 -23.11 -19.58 7.06
CA LYS A 464 -22.37 -18.32 7.02
C LYS A 464 -22.57 -17.53 8.31
N ARG A 465 -23.81 -17.36 8.75
CA ARG A 465 -24.13 -16.65 10.01
C ARG A 465 -23.46 -17.29 11.23
N GLN A 466 -23.40 -18.63 11.30
CA GLN A 466 -22.73 -19.35 12.39
C GLN A 466 -21.20 -19.15 12.39
N LYS A 467 -20.61 -18.92 11.21
CA LYS A 467 -19.17 -18.69 11.03
C LYS A 467 -18.78 -17.21 11.04
N SER A 468 -19.72 -16.29 11.24
CA SER A 468 -19.42 -14.85 11.20
C SER A 468 -18.38 -14.48 12.27
N PRO A 469 -17.28 -13.80 11.91
CA PRO A 469 -16.30 -13.34 12.88
C PRO A 469 -16.82 -12.16 13.72
N ASP A 470 -17.81 -11.42 13.21
CA ASP A 470 -18.48 -10.34 13.95
C ASP A 470 -19.90 -10.76 14.32
N ALA A 471 -20.14 -10.90 15.63
CA ALA A 471 -21.45 -11.21 16.19
C ALA A 471 -22.48 -10.09 16.00
N ASN A 472 -22.02 -8.87 15.69
CA ASN A 472 -22.86 -7.71 15.40
C ASN A 472 -23.13 -7.52 13.91
N ASP A 473 -22.52 -8.31 13.01
CA ASP A 473 -22.86 -8.23 11.59
C ASP A 473 -24.31 -8.72 11.39
N THR A 474 -25.07 -7.91 10.66
CA THR A 474 -26.50 -8.11 10.45
C THR A 474 -26.85 -8.43 9.00
N ARG A 475 -25.83 -8.50 8.13
CA ARG A 475 -26.01 -8.76 6.69
C ARG A 475 -26.59 -10.14 6.43
N GLU A 476 -26.09 -11.17 7.10
CA GLU A 476 -26.61 -12.54 6.98
C GLU A 476 -28.05 -12.64 7.49
N LEU A 477 -28.36 -11.94 8.59
CA LEU A 477 -29.73 -11.88 9.13
C LEU A 477 -30.70 -11.23 8.11
N ALA A 478 -30.29 -10.15 7.46
CA ALA A 478 -31.08 -9.51 6.41
C ALA A 478 -31.34 -10.48 5.24
N TRP A 479 -30.31 -11.20 4.77
CA TRP A 479 -30.46 -12.19 3.71
C TRP A 479 -31.38 -13.36 4.10
N LEU A 480 -31.25 -13.88 5.32
CA LEU A 480 -32.11 -14.97 5.82
C LEU A 480 -33.60 -14.58 5.80
N LEU A 481 -33.95 -13.39 6.31
CA LEU A 481 -35.32 -12.91 6.27
C LEU A 481 -35.79 -12.69 4.82
N TYR A 482 -34.95 -12.10 3.98
CA TYR A 482 -35.26 -11.83 2.59
C TYR A 482 -35.58 -13.10 1.79
N VAL A 483 -34.70 -14.09 1.82
CA VAL A 483 -34.88 -15.37 1.11
C VAL A 483 -36.09 -16.13 1.65
N ALA A 484 -36.29 -16.14 2.97
CA ALA A 484 -37.43 -16.80 3.60
C ALA A 484 -38.77 -16.13 3.20
N ALA A 485 -38.81 -14.80 3.10
CA ALA A 485 -39.99 -14.05 2.67
C ALA A 485 -40.34 -14.34 1.21
N TRP A 486 -39.34 -14.47 0.34
CA TRP A 486 -39.53 -14.89 -1.05
C TRP A 486 -39.99 -16.33 -1.19
N LYS A 487 -39.39 -17.25 -0.43
CA LYS A 487 -39.83 -18.65 -0.39
C LYS A 487 -41.32 -18.76 -0.05
N LEU A 488 -41.79 -17.97 0.92
CA LEU A 488 -43.21 -17.92 1.27
C LEU A 488 -44.06 -17.37 0.12
N ARG A 489 -43.61 -16.31 -0.55
CA ARG A 489 -44.32 -15.66 -1.66
C ARG A 489 -44.56 -16.60 -2.84
N GLU A 490 -43.59 -17.46 -3.12
CA GLU A 490 -43.64 -18.51 -4.15
C GLU A 490 -44.41 -19.77 -3.71
N GLY A 491 -45.12 -19.72 -2.58
CA GLY A 491 -45.98 -20.81 -2.09
C GLY A 491 -45.25 -21.88 -1.27
N GLY A 492 -43.98 -21.68 -0.93
CA GLY A 492 -43.23 -22.53 -0.02
C GLY A 492 -43.50 -22.22 1.46
N SER A 493 -42.88 -22.99 2.36
CA SER A 493 -42.92 -22.77 3.80
C SER A 493 -41.53 -22.45 4.37
N ALA A 494 -41.45 -21.50 5.31
CA ALA A 494 -40.21 -21.08 5.95
C ALA A 494 -40.37 -21.05 7.49
N ALA A 495 -39.95 -22.11 8.16
CA ALA A 495 -40.22 -22.31 9.60
C ALA A 495 -39.61 -21.22 10.50
N GLN A 496 -38.43 -20.69 10.13
CA GLN A 496 -37.72 -19.68 10.92
C GLN A 496 -38.11 -18.24 10.56
N LEU A 497 -39.05 -18.03 9.62
CA LEU A 497 -39.37 -16.71 9.07
C LEU A 497 -39.72 -15.67 10.16
N VAL A 498 -40.63 -16.03 11.07
CA VAL A 498 -41.07 -15.13 12.17
C VAL A 498 -39.92 -14.79 13.11
N ARG A 499 -39.06 -15.78 13.42
CA ARG A 499 -37.88 -15.57 14.26
C ARG A 499 -36.92 -14.57 13.61
N TYR A 500 -36.61 -14.74 12.32
CA TYR A 500 -35.74 -13.77 11.62
C TYR A 500 -36.35 -12.37 11.60
N ARG A 501 -37.68 -12.24 11.39
CA ARG A 501 -38.39 -10.96 11.49
C ARG A 501 -38.18 -10.32 12.85
N ASP A 502 -38.42 -11.05 13.93
CA ASP A 502 -38.32 -10.53 15.30
C ASP A 502 -36.88 -10.06 15.61
N GLU A 503 -35.87 -10.83 15.17
CA GLU A 503 -34.46 -10.45 15.31
C GLU A 503 -34.13 -9.18 14.51
N VAL A 504 -34.59 -9.07 13.26
CA VAL A 504 -34.39 -7.87 12.42
C VAL A 504 -35.05 -6.64 13.05
N GLN A 505 -36.29 -6.77 13.51
CA GLN A 505 -37.03 -5.69 14.17
C GLN A 505 -36.31 -5.21 15.44
N LYS A 506 -35.84 -6.14 16.28
CA LYS A 506 -35.08 -5.81 17.49
C LYS A 506 -33.83 -4.99 17.18
N VAL A 507 -33.09 -5.34 16.13
CA VAL A 507 -31.91 -4.57 15.70
C VAL A 507 -32.32 -3.18 15.23
N LEU A 508 -33.31 -3.07 14.34
CA LEU A 508 -33.76 -1.79 13.80
C LEU A 508 -34.32 -0.85 14.88
N ASP A 509 -34.91 -1.38 15.94
CA ASP A 509 -35.39 -0.60 17.10
C ASP A 509 -34.27 -0.06 17.99
N ALA A 510 -33.11 -0.71 18.01
CA ALA A 510 -31.94 -0.22 18.72
C ALA A 510 -31.16 0.85 17.92
N LEU A 511 -31.37 0.94 16.60
CA LEU A 511 -30.65 1.85 15.73
C LEU A 511 -31.32 3.23 15.60
N PRO A 512 -30.53 4.32 15.56
CA PRO A 512 -31.08 5.66 15.39
C PRO A 512 -31.53 5.90 13.94
N ALA A 513 -32.82 6.17 13.75
CA ALA A 513 -33.42 6.46 12.44
C ALA A 513 -33.22 7.91 11.96
N ASN A 514 -32.00 8.45 12.09
CA ASN A 514 -31.68 9.84 11.72
C ASN A 514 -30.39 10.00 10.90
N LYS A 515 -29.67 8.91 10.62
CA LYS A 515 -28.40 8.93 9.90
C LYS A 515 -28.38 7.85 8.81
N ILE A 516 -27.82 8.21 7.65
CA ILE A 516 -27.50 7.27 6.56
C ILE A 516 -25.99 7.07 6.59
N GLY A 517 -25.53 5.83 6.42
CA GLY A 517 -24.12 5.52 6.18
C GLY A 517 -23.56 6.21 4.93
N GLU A 518 -22.26 6.51 4.92
CA GLU A 518 -21.56 7.09 3.76
C GLU A 518 -21.09 6.00 2.75
N GLY A 519 -21.11 4.73 3.17
CA GLY A 519 -20.83 3.53 2.36
C GLY A 519 -21.89 2.44 2.57
N ASN A 520 -21.48 1.20 2.85
CA ASN A 520 -22.42 0.09 3.12
C ASN A 520 -23.22 0.33 4.42
N ASP A 521 -24.55 0.36 4.33
CA ASP A 521 -25.45 0.63 5.46
C ASP A 521 -26.24 -0.63 5.86
N GLY A 522 -25.88 -1.24 7.00
CA GLY A 522 -26.55 -2.43 7.51
C GLY A 522 -28.06 -2.23 7.77
N ALA A 523 -28.47 -1.02 8.19
CA ALA A 523 -29.88 -0.71 8.42
C ALA A 523 -30.68 -0.77 7.11
N ALA A 524 -30.09 -0.34 5.99
CA ALA A 524 -30.74 -0.37 4.69
C ALA A 524 -31.03 -1.81 4.22
N TYR A 525 -30.09 -2.74 4.41
CA TYR A 525 -30.29 -4.16 4.08
C TYR A 525 -31.36 -4.82 4.96
N LEU A 526 -31.37 -4.52 6.26
CA LEU A 526 -32.39 -5.00 7.19
C LEU A 526 -33.78 -4.47 6.83
N LEU A 527 -33.89 -3.19 6.50
CA LEU A 527 -35.14 -2.57 6.04
C LEU A 527 -35.63 -3.19 4.74
N ARG A 528 -34.74 -3.46 3.78
CA ARG A 528 -35.08 -4.17 2.53
C ARG A 528 -35.74 -5.51 2.84
N ALA A 529 -35.12 -6.31 3.70
CA ALA A 529 -35.63 -7.62 4.08
C ALA A 529 -36.98 -7.52 4.79
N LEU A 530 -37.15 -6.54 5.68
CA LEU A 530 -38.39 -6.31 6.42
C LEU A 530 -39.52 -5.81 5.51
N ALA A 531 -39.23 -4.94 4.55
CA ALA A 531 -40.21 -4.48 3.55
C ALA A 531 -40.63 -5.62 2.62
N CYS A 532 -39.69 -6.48 2.20
CA CYS A 532 -40.01 -7.71 1.46
C CYS A 532 -40.91 -8.65 2.29
N TYR A 533 -40.61 -8.83 3.58
CA TYR A 533 -41.47 -9.61 4.48
C TYR A 533 -42.88 -9.02 4.56
N ARG A 534 -43.01 -7.70 4.75
CA ARG A 534 -44.30 -6.99 4.79
C ARG A 534 -45.12 -7.21 3.52
N TRP A 535 -44.46 -7.19 2.36
CA TRP A 535 -45.08 -7.48 1.07
C TRP A 535 -45.54 -8.94 0.96
N SER A 536 -44.68 -9.89 1.34
CA SER A 536 -44.98 -11.32 1.23
C SER A 536 -46.07 -11.81 2.19
N THR A 537 -46.21 -11.20 3.37
CA THR A 537 -47.13 -11.67 4.43
C THR A 537 -48.38 -10.83 4.59
N GLY A 538 -48.35 -9.56 4.20
CA GLY A 538 -49.42 -8.62 4.51
C GLY A 538 -49.39 -8.09 5.96
N ASP A 539 -48.33 -8.31 6.75
CA ASP A 539 -48.29 -7.95 8.19
C ASP A 539 -48.25 -6.43 8.44
N GLU A 540 -49.42 -5.80 8.53
CA GLU A 540 -49.60 -4.36 8.78
C GLU A 540 -48.97 -3.86 10.09
N ALA A 541 -48.64 -4.75 11.04
CA ALA A 541 -48.02 -4.36 12.30
C ALA A 541 -46.65 -3.70 12.11
N LEU A 542 -46.00 -3.93 10.96
CA LEU A 542 -44.70 -3.36 10.62
C LEU A 542 -44.78 -1.93 10.06
N ASP A 543 -45.96 -1.44 9.71
CA ASP A 543 -46.13 -0.14 9.05
C ASP A 543 -45.61 1.02 9.91
N ALA A 544 -45.81 0.97 11.23
CA ALA A 544 -45.32 2.00 12.14
C ALA A 544 -43.78 2.07 12.16
N LEU A 545 -43.13 0.91 12.17
CA LEU A 545 -41.68 0.81 12.13
C LEU A 545 -41.14 1.30 10.77
N LEU A 546 -41.68 0.81 9.66
CA LEU A 546 -41.25 1.21 8.31
C LEU A 546 -41.45 2.72 8.07
N LYS A 547 -42.56 3.29 8.56
CA LYS A 547 -42.83 4.74 8.49
C LYS A 547 -41.78 5.58 9.22
N ARG A 548 -41.21 5.09 10.33
CA ARG A 548 -40.11 5.77 11.05
C ARG A 548 -38.89 5.99 10.15
N TRP A 549 -38.63 5.06 9.23
CA TRP A 549 -37.46 5.08 8.35
C TRP A 549 -37.71 5.75 6.99
N LEU A 550 -38.97 6.06 6.66
CA LEU A 550 -39.35 6.61 5.36
C LEU A 550 -38.53 7.85 4.92
N PRO A 551 -38.26 8.85 5.79
CA PRO A 551 -37.45 10.00 5.39
C PRO A 551 -36.01 9.61 4.99
N LEU A 552 -35.44 8.57 5.60
CA LEU A 552 -34.12 8.06 5.24
C LEU A 552 -34.17 7.24 3.95
N VAL A 553 -35.24 6.48 3.71
CA VAL A 553 -35.47 5.80 2.42
C VAL A 553 -35.47 6.81 1.28
N GLU A 554 -36.28 7.88 1.39
CA GLU A 554 -36.37 8.93 0.38
C GLU A 554 -35.02 9.62 0.12
N LYS A 555 -34.29 9.96 1.19
CA LYS A 555 -32.95 10.53 1.08
C LYS A 555 -31.97 9.54 0.45
N GLY A 556 -32.06 8.26 0.81
CA GLY A 556 -31.25 7.15 0.30
C GLY A 556 -31.35 6.97 -1.22
N LEU A 557 -32.50 7.29 -1.82
CA LEU A 557 -32.69 7.26 -3.27
C LEU A 557 -31.75 8.19 -4.06
N THR A 558 -31.17 9.19 -3.39
CA THR A 558 -30.23 10.16 -3.98
C THR A 558 -28.76 9.79 -3.76
N MET A 559 -28.48 8.70 -3.05
CA MET A 559 -27.12 8.26 -2.74
C MET A 559 -26.41 7.71 -4.00
N PRO A 560 -25.06 7.74 -4.02
CA PRO A 560 -24.28 7.18 -5.12
C PRO A 560 -24.55 5.70 -5.44
N ASP A 561 -24.96 4.92 -4.43
CA ASP A 561 -25.45 3.55 -4.51
C ASP A 561 -26.81 3.51 -3.77
N PRO A 562 -27.95 3.58 -4.50
CA PRO A 562 -29.27 3.62 -3.89
C PRO A 562 -29.87 2.24 -3.64
N GLY A 563 -29.19 1.14 -4.01
CA GLY A 563 -29.79 -0.20 -4.15
C GLY A 563 -30.70 -0.61 -2.99
N PRO A 564 -30.15 -0.87 -1.79
CA PRO A 564 -30.94 -1.30 -0.62
C PRO A 564 -32.12 -0.38 -0.28
N TRP A 565 -31.94 0.94 -0.39
CA TRP A 565 -33.00 1.93 -0.12
C TRP A 565 -34.10 1.90 -1.19
N ALA A 566 -33.74 1.77 -2.46
CA ALA A 566 -34.71 1.69 -3.54
C ALA A 566 -35.52 0.39 -3.47
N PHE A 567 -34.91 -0.74 -3.09
CA PHE A 567 -35.65 -1.97 -2.84
C PHE A 567 -36.74 -1.80 -1.77
N VAL A 568 -36.45 -1.10 -0.66
CA VAL A 568 -37.46 -0.77 0.36
C VAL A 568 -38.64 -0.03 -0.26
N GLY A 569 -38.36 1.03 -1.04
CA GLY A 569 -39.40 1.82 -1.70
C GLY A 569 -40.27 0.99 -2.65
N CYS A 570 -39.67 0.10 -3.43
CA CYS A 570 -40.39 -0.80 -4.32
C CYS A 570 -41.27 -1.81 -3.55
N TYR A 571 -40.75 -2.46 -2.49
CA TYR A 571 -41.57 -3.40 -1.70
C TYR A 571 -42.71 -2.72 -0.94
N LEU A 572 -42.51 -1.50 -0.46
CA LEU A 572 -43.59 -0.70 0.12
C LEU A 572 -44.67 -0.39 -0.92
N ALA A 573 -44.29 -0.01 -2.15
CA ALA A 573 -45.23 0.24 -3.24
C ALA A 573 -46.01 -1.02 -3.66
N LEU A 574 -45.36 -2.19 -3.66
CA LEU A 574 -46.03 -3.47 -3.90
C LEU A 574 -46.98 -3.88 -2.76
N SER A 575 -46.70 -3.45 -1.53
CA SER A 575 -47.53 -3.74 -0.36
C SER A 575 -48.76 -2.85 -0.27
N ASP A 576 -48.64 -1.59 -0.69
CA ASP A 576 -49.68 -0.57 -0.51
C ASP A 576 -49.59 0.55 -1.57
N ALA A 577 -50.72 0.80 -2.23
CA ALA A 577 -50.85 1.81 -3.30
C ALA A 577 -50.51 3.25 -2.85
N ARG A 578 -50.56 3.56 -1.54
CA ARG A 578 -50.14 4.86 -1.00
C ARG A 578 -48.67 5.18 -1.27
N PHE A 579 -47.84 4.16 -1.48
CA PHE A 579 -46.41 4.32 -1.77
C PHE A 579 -46.08 4.26 -3.28
N ALA A 580 -47.08 4.30 -4.18
CA ALA A 580 -46.86 4.20 -5.63
C ALA A 580 -45.85 5.24 -6.16
N THR A 581 -45.94 6.50 -5.71
CA THR A 581 -44.98 7.56 -6.09
C THR A 581 -43.56 7.25 -5.63
N LEU A 582 -43.42 6.71 -4.41
CA LEU A 582 -42.11 6.28 -3.89
C LEU A 582 -41.55 5.12 -4.72
N GLY A 583 -42.37 4.14 -5.08
CA GLY A 583 -41.98 3.03 -5.95
C GLY A 583 -41.48 3.48 -7.31
N SER A 584 -42.16 4.44 -7.95
CA SER A 584 -41.72 5.01 -9.23
C SER A 584 -40.38 5.75 -9.13
N HIS A 585 -40.18 6.52 -8.05
CA HIS A 585 -38.88 7.16 -7.77
C HIS A 585 -37.79 6.12 -7.51
N ALA A 586 -38.09 5.07 -6.75
CA ALA A 586 -37.16 3.99 -6.46
C ALA A 586 -36.72 3.24 -7.73
N LEU A 587 -37.64 2.90 -8.63
CA LEU A 587 -37.31 2.32 -9.95
C LEU A 587 -36.43 3.25 -10.79
N THR A 588 -36.65 4.56 -10.71
CA THR A 588 -35.80 5.55 -11.40
C THR A 588 -34.39 5.57 -10.84
N SER A 589 -34.24 5.50 -9.51
CA SER A 589 -32.94 5.38 -8.87
C SER A 589 -32.22 4.08 -9.21
N LEU A 590 -32.93 2.94 -9.24
CA LEU A 590 -32.34 1.65 -9.66
C LEU A 590 -31.88 1.68 -11.12
N ASP A 591 -32.69 2.25 -12.02
CA ASP A 591 -32.33 2.42 -13.44
C ASP A 591 -31.06 3.28 -13.60
N HIS A 592 -30.98 4.42 -12.92
CA HIS A 592 -29.80 5.28 -12.96
C HIS A 592 -28.54 4.61 -12.39
N ALA A 593 -28.69 3.71 -11.42
CA ALA A 593 -27.60 2.98 -10.80
C ALA A 593 -27.22 1.68 -11.52
N GLY A 594 -27.98 1.27 -12.56
CA GLY A 594 -27.67 0.09 -13.36
C GLY A 594 -28.20 -1.24 -12.83
N TYR A 595 -29.07 -1.24 -11.81
CA TYR A 595 -29.77 -2.43 -11.28
C TYR A 595 -30.93 -2.85 -12.19
N TRP A 596 -30.67 -3.02 -13.48
CA TRP A 596 -31.72 -3.13 -14.50
C TRP A 596 -32.52 -4.42 -14.41
N LEU A 597 -31.88 -5.53 -14.04
CA LEU A 597 -32.58 -6.81 -13.90
C LEU A 597 -33.55 -6.77 -12.72
N GLU A 598 -33.08 -6.29 -11.57
CA GLU A 598 -33.90 -6.15 -10.37
C GLU A 598 -35.02 -5.11 -10.57
N ALA A 599 -34.73 -3.99 -11.23
CA ALA A 599 -35.73 -2.99 -11.57
C ALA A 599 -36.80 -3.54 -12.52
N ALA A 600 -36.41 -4.33 -13.53
CA ALA A 600 -37.34 -5.00 -14.43
C ALA A 600 -38.24 -5.99 -13.67
N GLY A 601 -37.67 -6.76 -12.74
CA GLY A 601 -38.44 -7.67 -11.88
C GLY A 601 -39.46 -6.96 -11.00
N LEU A 602 -39.09 -5.86 -10.35
CA LEU A 602 -40.01 -5.08 -9.51
C LEU A 602 -41.08 -4.36 -10.35
N ALA A 603 -40.73 -3.90 -11.55
CA ALA A 603 -41.69 -3.37 -12.51
C ALA A 603 -42.74 -4.43 -12.90
N ALA A 604 -42.29 -5.64 -13.28
CA ALA A 604 -43.14 -6.78 -13.64
C ALA A 604 -44.07 -7.22 -12.50
N LEU A 605 -43.60 -7.16 -11.25
CA LEU A 605 -44.38 -7.50 -10.05
C LEU A 605 -45.49 -6.49 -9.74
N GLY A 606 -45.50 -5.32 -10.36
CA GLY A 606 -46.59 -4.34 -10.23
C GLY A 606 -46.20 -2.97 -9.72
N VAL A 607 -44.91 -2.64 -9.52
CA VAL A 607 -44.51 -1.27 -9.13
C VAL A 607 -44.80 -0.28 -10.26
N ASP A 608 -44.39 -0.63 -11.48
CA ASP A 608 -44.67 0.13 -12.71
C ASP A 608 -44.50 -0.78 -13.95
N PRO A 609 -45.50 -1.61 -14.29
CA PRO A 609 -45.39 -2.60 -15.37
C PRO A 609 -45.02 -2.01 -16.73
N ALA A 610 -45.33 -0.74 -16.98
CA ALA A 610 -45.02 -0.07 -18.25
C ALA A 610 -43.51 0.08 -18.51
N ARG A 611 -42.67 -0.06 -17.47
CA ARG A 611 -41.21 0.08 -17.56
C ARG A 611 -40.45 -1.23 -17.74
N GLU A 612 -41.10 -2.37 -17.56
CA GLU A 612 -40.48 -3.71 -17.58
C GLU A 612 -39.64 -3.93 -18.85
N ASP A 613 -40.27 -3.86 -20.02
CA ASP A 613 -39.62 -4.12 -21.31
C ASP A 613 -38.40 -3.22 -21.56
N ALA A 614 -38.49 -1.95 -21.18
CA ALA A 614 -37.42 -0.99 -21.38
C ALA A 614 -36.21 -1.28 -20.47
N LEU A 615 -36.47 -1.70 -19.23
CA LEU A 615 -35.43 -2.08 -18.27
C LEU A 615 -34.80 -3.43 -18.65
N MET A 616 -35.60 -4.40 -19.06
CA MET A 616 -35.10 -5.71 -19.50
C MET A 616 -34.19 -5.58 -20.73
N LYS A 617 -34.56 -4.76 -21.72
CA LYS A 617 -33.69 -4.49 -22.88
C LYS A 617 -32.34 -3.86 -22.50
N LYS A 618 -32.32 -2.98 -21.49
CA LYS A 618 -31.06 -2.40 -20.98
C LYS A 618 -30.20 -3.49 -20.33
N PHE A 619 -30.81 -4.34 -19.50
CA PHE A 619 -30.14 -5.48 -18.89
C PHE A 619 -29.56 -6.44 -19.95
N GLU A 620 -30.37 -6.89 -20.90
CA GLU A 620 -29.94 -7.79 -21.99
C GLU A 620 -28.77 -7.20 -22.77
N SER A 621 -28.85 -5.91 -23.14
CA SER A 621 -27.75 -5.23 -23.83
C SER A 621 -26.45 -5.18 -23.02
N MET A 622 -26.53 -5.04 -21.69
CA MET A 622 -25.36 -5.08 -20.82
C MET A 622 -24.82 -6.49 -20.66
N ARG A 623 -25.70 -7.47 -20.45
CA ARG A 623 -25.36 -8.89 -20.38
C ARG A 623 -24.60 -9.33 -21.62
N ASP A 624 -25.08 -8.96 -22.81
CA ASP A 624 -24.43 -9.27 -24.08
C ASP A 624 -23.03 -8.65 -24.18
N LYS A 625 -22.87 -7.38 -23.75
CA LYS A 625 -21.54 -6.72 -23.73
C LYS A 625 -20.57 -7.41 -22.78
N VAL A 626 -21.03 -7.79 -21.59
CA VAL A 626 -20.23 -8.51 -20.60
C VAL A 626 -19.84 -9.88 -21.15
N LEU A 627 -20.79 -10.63 -21.71
CA LEU A 627 -20.55 -11.95 -22.31
C LEU A 627 -19.55 -11.86 -23.47
N MET A 628 -19.69 -10.87 -24.36
CA MET A 628 -18.75 -10.64 -25.45
C MET A 628 -17.32 -10.42 -24.95
N ARG A 629 -17.14 -9.75 -23.81
CA ARG A 629 -15.82 -9.54 -23.18
C ARG A 629 -15.30 -10.81 -22.52
N LEU A 630 -16.14 -11.52 -21.77
CA LEU A 630 -15.74 -12.69 -20.98
C LEU A 630 -15.57 -13.97 -21.80
N ALA A 631 -16.32 -14.16 -22.89
CA ALA A 631 -16.38 -15.42 -23.62
C ALA A 631 -15.01 -15.97 -24.02
N PRO A 632 -14.07 -15.19 -24.60
CA PRO A 632 -12.75 -15.71 -24.96
C PRO A 632 -11.98 -16.25 -23.74
N TRP A 633 -12.09 -15.58 -22.60
CA TRP A 633 -11.42 -16.01 -21.37
C TRP A 633 -12.10 -17.25 -20.77
N LEU A 634 -13.43 -17.28 -20.69
CA LEU A 634 -14.20 -18.43 -20.19
C LEU A 634 -13.92 -19.70 -21.01
N GLU A 635 -13.89 -19.58 -22.34
CA GLU A 635 -13.53 -20.69 -23.24
C GLU A 635 -12.09 -21.17 -23.02
N SER A 636 -11.14 -20.25 -22.80
CA SER A 636 -9.74 -20.59 -22.55
C SER A 636 -9.54 -21.42 -21.27
N ILE A 637 -10.46 -21.30 -20.31
CA ILE A 637 -10.50 -22.09 -19.09
C ILE A 637 -11.56 -23.21 -19.15
N GLY A 638 -12.07 -23.57 -20.33
CA GLY A 638 -13.01 -24.69 -20.50
C GLY A 638 -14.36 -24.50 -19.82
N VAL A 639 -14.81 -23.27 -19.59
CA VAL A 639 -16.15 -22.96 -19.07
C VAL A 639 -17.02 -22.54 -20.26
N MET A 640 -18.02 -23.36 -20.60
CA MET A 640 -18.93 -23.08 -21.69
C MET A 640 -20.08 -22.17 -21.23
N VAL A 641 -20.39 -21.14 -22.03
CA VAL A 641 -21.60 -20.33 -21.87
C VAL A 641 -22.70 -20.94 -22.73
N ASP A 642 -23.38 -21.95 -22.21
CA ASP A 642 -24.56 -22.49 -22.90
C ASP A 642 -25.72 -21.49 -22.74
N GLY A 643 -26.28 -21.00 -23.86
CA GLY A 643 -27.39 -20.05 -23.89
C GLY A 643 -28.73 -20.55 -23.31
N ARG A 644 -28.70 -21.58 -22.45
CA ARG A 644 -29.86 -22.20 -21.79
C ARG A 644 -30.11 -21.73 -20.36
N ASP A 645 -29.26 -20.87 -19.79
CA ASP A 645 -29.60 -20.10 -18.59
C ASP A 645 -30.66 -19.05 -18.99
N GLY A 646 -31.92 -19.48 -19.02
CA GLY A 646 -33.04 -18.71 -19.52
C GLY A 646 -33.26 -17.42 -18.73
N CYS A 647 -33.28 -16.28 -19.43
CA CYS A 647 -33.71 -14.97 -18.90
C CYS A 647 -35.21 -14.90 -18.54
N ASN A 648 -35.98 -15.95 -18.83
CA ASN A 648 -37.44 -15.88 -18.88
C ASN A 648 -38.13 -16.08 -17.52
N ASN A 649 -37.40 -16.54 -16.50
CA ASN A 649 -37.92 -16.58 -15.15
C ASN A 649 -37.14 -15.51 -14.39
N ILE A 650 -37.78 -14.38 -14.06
CA ILE A 650 -37.26 -13.44 -13.08
C ILE A 650 -37.35 -14.17 -11.73
N PRO A 651 -36.26 -14.78 -11.24
CA PRO A 651 -36.27 -15.44 -9.93
C PRO A 651 -36.40 -14.34 -8.87
N PRO A 652 -36.59 -14.67 -7.59
CA PRO A 652 -36.41 -13.68 -6.54
C PRO A 652 -34.95 -13.24 -6.50
N LEU A 653 -34.70 -11.96 -6.76
CA LEU A 653 -33.35 -11.39 -6.89
C LEU A 653 -32.95 -10.56 -5.69
#